data_AF-A0A7V0ML09-F1
#
_entry.id   AF-A0A7V0ML09-F1
#
_cell.length_a   1.000
_cell.length_b   1.000
_cell.length_c   1.000
_cell.angle_alpha   90.00
_cell.angle_beta   90.00
_cell.angle_gamma   90.00
#
_symmetry.space_group_name_H-M   'P 1'
#
loop_
_entity.id
_entity.type
_entity.pdbx_description
1 polymer ?
#
loop_
_entity_poly.entity_id
_entity_poly.type
_entity_poly.pdbx_seq_one_letter_code
_entity_poly.pdbx_strand_id
1 'polypeptide(L)'
;KLMEIKGLESIHEETLREINYCIGDLIRSEDVGGLKNFLEQTFAILLDSLKKYPEAALNCVRTIGKEIIPTKNMDLINFFMKRTVAMGFQTPELGPVTREWQVSFNPAHLQNIRVYLELIELDPKRTRSLLSALMVNLALGGVYVRDTDLFQKDISKLLHAEIEPVYYMVKQLAKLFPVYFNEIGAEGALRDVSTDIDEIASRQDKLIHFLRKQSHVESNNVIVPFTEAIIEFWRTLDKEKVRPFLPEEIYDEIDTSGPFVDEIHLIMKDIFEHFRAHHPQDLLGVDTARVKMFLASESQYSETEKDRAIMLIQLYQLLHEKYALSSKDINSHLDRAAHLGLPDPTDLKKALKSNDNYEKLEAILTYLEQLKEVIVTPSELQYIENIYHKRHIAVDIPSMYGTYAERKFDAMGLSFRLENMANVIFEDLIYSFNLSFITRATFFRIVRIIRLFKRALAIDGITSNRLNGQVELFEKATEIRRFSHSQYLDIFRGFSESIHQLVSHYYDSVHKDNLLMIIPLLGPEKLLERYRRGNTGELKTEDYLKISEAFLRDLVARTFGLQYFDHFITSVITTLSNQKEVLDVDHLDLLLSYDPDKTISLINAPNPNTLDLIHLGNKGYNLIKLLLLGIPVPPGFVITTEFFRCRQAIVAFKQAYEDFVEQVREHISILERITRRNFGSAENSLLLSVRSGAAISMPGMMNTFLNVGINEHIVEGLIEETGEVWFAWDNYRRFLQSWGMAFGMQRDEFDAIMNAFKAMYGRRVKREFSSKEIRELTLGYRKALELRGICPPDDPEQQLLTAITQVVESWYSSKAQTYREIMGISENWGTAVTIQAMVFGNLDTHSGAGVMFTHHPRQVGDEIRPWGDFTLGNQGEDVVGGLVKTLPISEEQRILQGREKISLESEFPQIYQRLVEIAKILIYREKWGPQEIEFTFQGDSPDGLYVLQSRNMVTRKTERHPVFVHTPQLEESYLASGIGVSGGALSGKVVFTLEDIQQFRLQEPETPLILIRSDTVPDDIREISMADGILTGKGGPTSHAAIVAHRLNKTCVVGCVKMRVWENDKKCIINGHVIRKGDEISIDGHNGAIYRGMQEIEVVELES
;
A
#
# COMPACT_ATOMS: atom_id res chain seq x y z
N LYS A 1 46.17 -21.06 -54.63
CA LYS A 1 47.39 -21.74 -55.16
C LYS A 1 48.60 -21.59 -54.25
N LEU A 2 49.23 -20.41 -54.08
CA LEU A 2 50.38 -20.28 -53.17
C LEU A 2 50.03 -20.65 -51.72
N MET A 3 48.89 -20.15 -51.22
CA MET A 3 48.34 -20.46 -49.89
C MET A 3 47.98 -21.95 -49.66
N GLU A 4 47.98 -22.78 -50.70
CA GLU A 4 47.58 -24.19 -50.64
C GLU A 4 48.80 -25.15 -50.66
N ILE A 5 50.02 -24.62 -50.84
CA ILE A 5 51.24 -25.42 -50.98
C ILE A 5 51.92 -25.58 -49.62
N LYS A 6 52.00 -26.83 -49.13
CA LYS A 6 52.78 -27.17 -47.92
C LYS A 6 54.27 -26.88 -48.15
N GLY A 7 54.93 -26.21 -47.20
CA GLY A 7 56.35 -25.83 -47.26
C GLY A 7 56.62 -24.35 -47.62
N LEU A 8 55.60 -23.56 -47.93
CA LEU A 8 55.70 -22.10 -48.17
C LEU A 8 55.10 -21.27 -47.01
N GLU A 9 54.95 -21.87 -45.83
CA GLU A 9 54.27 -21.23 -44.70
C GLU A 9 54.90 -19.89 -44.29
N SER A 10 56.21 -19.73 -44.49
CA SER A 10 56.98 -18.52 -44.18
C SER A 10 56.58 -17.28 -44.99
N ILE A 11 55.93 -17.44 -46.15
CA ILE A 11 55.47 -16.33 -47.00
C ILE A 11 53.94 -16.20 -47.05
N HIS A 12 53.19 -17.08 -46.35
CA HIS A 12 51.73 -17.08 -46.40
C HIS A 12 51.12 -15.80 -45.82
N GLU A 13 51.67 -15.26 -44.73
CA GLU A 13 51.19 -14.00 -44.16
C GLU A 13 51.43 -12.81 -45.10
N GLU A 14 52.61 -12.72 -45.71
CA GLU A 14 52.95 -11.67 -46.68
C GLU A 14 52.09 -11.80 -47.95
N THR A 15 51.83 -13.02 -48.41
CA THR A 15 50.91 -13.30 -49.51
C THR A 15 49.48 -12.85 -49.20
N LEU A 16 49.00 -13.05 -47.97
CA LEU A 16 47.68 -12.55 -47.54
C LEU A 16 47.62 -11.01 -47.53
N ARG A 17 48.71 -10.34 -47.14
CA ARG A 17 48.80 -8.88 -47.19
C ARG A 17 48.76 -8.37 -48.64
N GLU A 18 49.49 -9.01 -49.56
CA GLU A 18 49.44 -8.72 -51.00
C GLU A 18 48.04 -8.96 -51.60
N ILE A 19 47.38 -10.06 -51.21
CA ILE A 19 45.99 -10.33 -51.60
C ILE A 19 45.07 -9.21 -51.11
N ASN A 20 45.22 -8.74 -49.88
CA ASN A 20 44.41 -7.65 -49.33
C ASN A 20 44.54 -6.35 -50.15
N TYR A 21 45.74 -6.02 -50.64
CA TYR A 21 45.94 -4.83 -51.49
C TYR A 21 45.19 -4.93 -52.82
N CYS A 22 45.13 -6.11 -53.43
CA CYS A 22 44.49 -6.33 -54.73
C CYS A 22 42.97 -6.57 -54.64
N ILE A 23 42.46 -7.03 -53.50
CA ILE A 23 41.04 -7.39 -53.30
C ILE A 23 40.10 -6.22 -53.64
N GLY A 24 40.43 -5.01 -53.22
CA GLY A 24 39.56 -3.85 -53.41
C GLY A 24 39.32 -3.53 -54.90
N ASP A 25 40.39 -3.52 -55.68
CA ASP A 25 40.32 -3.25 -57.13
C ASP A 25 39.56 -4.35 -57.88
N LEU A 26 39.74 -5.62 -57.47
CA LEU A 26 39.01 -6.76 -58.04
C LEU A 26 37.49 -6.63 -57.81
N ILE A 27 37.08 -6.29 -56.59
CA ILE A 27 35.65 -6.12 -56.24
C ILE A 27 35.00 -5.03 -57.09
N ARG A 28 35.72 -3.94 -57.40
CA ARG A 28 35.21 -2.85 -58.24
C ARG A 28 35.10 -3.21 -59.72
N SER A 29 35.82 -4.24 -60.18
CA SER A 29 35.95 -4.59 -61.60
C SER A 29 35.05 -5.74 -62.08
N GLU A 30 34.56 -6.58 -61.15
CA GLU A 30 33.75 -7.78 -61.43
C GLU A 30 32.23 -7.50 -61.42
N ASP A 31 31.46 -8.34 -62.13
CA ASP A 31 30.00 -8.31 -62.05
C ASP A 31 29.49 -9.05 -60.79
N VAL A 32 28.23 -8.81 -60.39
CA VAL A 32 27.67 -9.36 -59.14
C VAL A 32 27.70 -10.90 -59.10
N GLY A 33 27.59 -11.57 -60.26
CA GLY A 33 27.66 -13.03 -60.37
C GLY A 33 29.07 -13.58 -60.16
N GLY A 34 30.05 -13.02 -60.86
CA GLY A 34 31.48 -13.35 -60.69
C GLY A 34 31.97 -13.07 -59.27
N LEU A 35 31.53 -11.96 -58.69
CA LEU A 35 31.91 -11.53 -57.35
C LEU A 35 31.51 -12.52 -56.25
N LYS A 36 30.33 -13.16 -56.32
CA LYS A 36 29.93 -14.17 -55.33
C LYS A 36 30.84 -15.40 -55.35
N ASN A 37 31.22 -15.87 -56.53
CA ASN A 37 32.14 -17.00 -56.67
C ASN A 37 33.54 -16.66 -56.18
N PHE A 38 34.02 -15.45 -56.49
CA PHE A 38 35.28 -14.93 -55.98
C PHE A 38 35.29 -14.86 -54.46
N LEU A 39 34.24 -14.30 -53.85
CA LEU A 39 34.08 -14.21 -52.41
C LEU A 39 34.01 -15.60 -51.76
N GLU A 40 33.31 -16.56 -52.35
CA GLU A 40 33.26 -17.94 -51.86
C GLU A 40 34.67 -18.55 -51.73
N GLN A 41 35.47 -18.43 -52.79
CA GLN A 41 36.85 -18.94 -52.81
C GLN A 41 37.74 -18.18 -51.82
N THR A 42 37.57 -16.86 -51.74
CA THR A 42 38.34 -16.01 -50.83
C THR A 42 38.05 -16.37 -49.37
N PHE A 43 36.78 -16.47 -48.98
CA PHE A 43 36.41 -16.85 -47.61
C PHE A 43 36.82 -18.28 -47.24
N ALA A 44 36.89 -19.21 -48.21
CA ALA A 44 37.43 -20.54 -47.96
C ALA A 44 38.92 -20.49 -47.56
N ILE A 45 39.71 -19.59 -48.18
CA ILE A 45 41.12 -19.36 -47.82
C ILE A 45 41.23 -18.64 -46.47
N LEU A 46 40.39 -17.62 -46.25
CA LEU A 46 40.38 -16.84 -45.01
C LEU A 46 40.02 -17.69 -43.79
N LEU A 47 39.17 -18.71 -43.94
CA LEU A 47 38.77 -19.59 -42.84
C LEU A 47 39.94 -20.37 -42.22
N ASP A 48 40.84 -20.95 -43.03
CA ASP A 48 42.07 -21.59 -42.52
C ASP A 48 43.07 -20.54 -42.02
N SER A 49 43.13 -19.40 -42.70
CA SER A 49 44.03 -18.30 -42.37
C SER A 49 43.67 -17.61 -41.04
N LEU A 50 42.38 -17.55 -40.66
CA LEU A 50 41.94 -16.92 -39.42
C LEU A 50 42.56 -17.57 -38.18
N LYS A 51 42.81 -18.89 -38.21
CA LYS A 51 43.44 -19.62 -37.10
C LYS A 51 44.94 -19.38 -37.00
N LYS A 52 45.61 -19.10 -38.13
CA LYS A 52 47.08 -18.99 -38.20
C LYS A 52 47.57 -17.54 -38.21
N TYR A 53 46.85 -16.68 -38.93
CA TYR A 53 47.16 -15.27 -39.21
C TYR A 53 45.88 -14.42 -39.04
N PRO A 54 45.31 -14.35 -37.83
CA PRO A 54 44.02 -13.71 -37.59
C PRO A 54 44.00 -12.24 -38.05
N GLU A 55 45.04 -11.46 -37.75
CA GLU A 55 45.08 -10.04 -38.10
C GLU A 55 45.02 -9.81 -39.61
N ALA A 56 45.78 -10.59 -40.39
CA ALA A 56 45.79 -10.50 -41.85
C ALA A 56 44.44 -10.91 -42.43
N ALA A 57 43.84 -11.99 -41.92
CA ALA A 57 42.53 -12.45 -42.35
C ALA A 57 41.42 -11.42 -42.07
N LEU A 58 41.44 -10.81 -40.88
CA LEU A 58 40.48 -9.76 -40.48
C LEU A 58 40.63 -8.48 -41.30
N ASN A 59 41.87 -8.12 -41.66
CA ASN A 59 42.11 -7.01 -42.58
C ASN A 59 41.51 -7.26 -43.96
N CYS A 60 41.61 -8.49 -44.50
CA CYS A 60 40.92 -8.85 -45.74
C CYS A 60 39.40 -8.69 -45.61
N VAL A 61 38.79 -9.21 -44.54
CA VAL A 61 37.34 -9.05 -44.29
C VAL A 61 36.94 -7.57 -44.23
N ARG A 62 37.75 -6.74 -43.54
CA ARG A 62 37.54 -5.29 -43.47
C ARG A 62 37.56 -4.64 -44.84
N THR A 63 38.57 -4.94 -45.67
CA THR A 63 38.69 -4.38 -47.03
C THR A 63 37.52 -4.81 -47.91
N ILE A 64 37.17 -6.10 -47.89
CA ILE A 64 36.02 -6.63 -48.64
C ILE A 64 34.73 -5.90 -48.24
N GLY A 65 34.46 -5.79 -46.94
CA GLY A 65 33.24 -5.16 -46.45
C GLY A 65 33.16 -3.66 -46.76
N LYS A 66 34.29 -2.94 -46.71
CA LYS A 66 34.37 -1.51 -47.09
C LYS A 66 34.03 -1.27 -48.56
N GLU A 67 34.25 -2.25 -49.43
CA GLU A 67 33.86 -2.16 -50.83
C GLU A 67 32.42 -2.65 -51.06
N ILE A 68 31.99 -3.71 -50.37
CA ILE A 68 30.67 -4.34 -50.58
C ILE A 68 29.52 -3.53 -49.96
N ILE A 69 29.65 -3.08 -48.71
CA ILE A 69 28.53 -2.45 -47.99
C ILE A 69 28.04 -1.17 -48.69
N PRO A 70 28.92 -0.27 -49.19
CA PRO A 70 28.51 0.91 -49.93
C PRO A 70 27.79 0.62 -51.26
N THR A 71 27.87 -0.60 -51.82
CA THR A 71 27.13 -0.98 -53.05
C THR A 71 25.62 -0.98 -52.85
N LYS A 72 25.14 -1.07 -51.59
CA LYS A 72 23.72 -1.14 -51.21
C LYS A 72 22.97 -2.36 -51.80
N ASN A 73 23.67 -3.32 -52.39
CA ASN A 73 23.10 -4.55 -52.92
C ASN A 73 22.86 -5.56 -51.78
N MET A 74 21.60 -5.73 -51.36
CA MET A 74 21.24 -6.59 -50.21
C MET A 74 21.64 -8.05 -50.40
N ASP A 75 21.57 -8.59 -51.62
CA ASP A 75 21.94 -9.99 -51.87
C ASP A 75 23.44 -10.22 -51.68
N LEU A 76 24.27 -9.26 -52.09
CA LEU A 76 25.71 -9.31 -51.93
C LEU A 76 26.12 -9.04 -50.48
N ILE A 77 25.50 -8.05 -49.82
CA ILE A 77 25.74 -7.73 -48.41
C ILE A 77 25.35 -8.92 -47.52
N ASN A 78 24.19 -9.54 -47.72
CA ASN A 78 23.76 -10.72 -46.97
C ASN A 78 24.70 -11.91 -47.20
N PHE A 79 25.16 -12.12 -48.44
CA PHE A 79 26.13 -13.17 -48.75
C PHE A 79 27.46 -12.92 -48.01
N PHE A 80 28.00 -11.71 -48.08
CA PHE A 80 29.21 -11.30 -47.37
C PHE A 80 29.08 -11.47 -45.86
N MET A 81 27.99 -10.97 -45.25
CA MET A 81 27.75 -11.09 -43.81
C MET A 81 27.68 -12.56 -43.39
N LYS A 82 26.93 -13.39 -44.12
CA LYS A 82 26.82 -14.82 -43.81
C LYS A 82 28.17 -15.53 -43.83
N ARG A 83 29.04 -15.21 -44.81
CA ARG A 83 30.39 -15.76 -44.89
C ARG A 83 31.32 -15.23 -43.80
N THR A 84 31.17 -13.96 -43.44
CA THR A 84 31.90 -13.34 -42.34
C THR A 84 31.56 -14.00 -41.00
N VAL A 85 30.29 -14.21 -40.70
CA VAL A 85 29.85 -14.90 -39.46
C VAL A 85 30.30 -16.37 -39.46
N ALA A 86 30.18 -17.07 -40.59
CA ALA A 86 30.62 -18.46 -40.73
C ALA A 86 32.15 -18.64 -40.60
N MET A 87 32.94 -17.58 -40.79
CA MET A 87 34.40 -17.60 -40.59
C MET A 87 34.79 -17.85 -39.12
N GLY A 88 33.89 -17.51 -38.18
CA GLY A 88 34.11 -17.60 -36.75
C GLY A 88 34.60 -16.29 -36.13
N PHE A 89 34.49 -16.21 -34.81
CA PHE A 89 34.82 -15.01 -34.03
C PHE A 89 36.02 -15.26 -33.11
N GLN A 90 36.88 -14.27 -32.96
CA GLN A 90 38.02 -14.31 -32.04
C GLN A 90 37.54 -13.89 -30.63
N THR A 91 37.29 -14.85 -29.75
CA THR A 91 36.94 -14.61 -28.33
C THR A 91 38.16 -14.19 -27.51
N PRO A 92 37.99 -13.59 -26.32
CA PRO A 92 39.12 -13.17 -25.47
C PRO A 92 40.08 -14.30 -25.11
N GLU A 93 39.57 -15.53 -24.92
CA GLU A 93 40.35 -16.71 -24.52
C GLU A 93 41.30 -16.40 -23.35
N LEU A 94 40.73 -15.86 -22.26
CA LEU A 94 41.49 -15.48 -21.07
C LEU A 94 42.22 -16.69 -20.50
N GLY A 95 43.55 -16.62 -20.49
CA GLY A 95 44.45 -17.59 -19.89
C GLY A 95 45.00 -17.11 -18.55
N PRO A 96 45.90 -17.89 -17.92
CA PRO A 96 46.54 -17.50 -16.67
C PRO A 96 47.36 -16.22 -16.85
N VAL A 97 47.52 -15.46 -15.76
CA VAL A 97 48.40 -14.29 -15.76
C VAL A 97 49.86 -14.72 -15.96
N THR A 98 50.57 -14.04 -16.87
CA THR A 98 51.96 -14.37 -17.21
C THR A 98 52.95 -13.95 -16.11
N ARG A 99 54.22 -14.37 -16.25
CA ARG A 99 55.32 -13.94 -15.36
C ARG A 99 55.58 -12.44 -15.41
N GLU A 100 55.19 -11.79 -16.49
CA GLU A 100 55.23 -10.33 -16.68
C GLU A 100 54.01 -9.62 -16.06
N TRP A 101 53.17 -10.34 -15.32
CA TRP A 101 51.97 -9.85 -14.65
C TRP A 101 50.93 -9.28 -15.62
N GLN A 102 50.87 -9.84 -16.84
CA GLN A 102 49.86 -9.51 -17.84
C GLN A 102 48.84 -10.63 -17.95
N VAL A 103 47.56 -10.29 -18.09
CA VAL A 103 46.53 -11.29 -18.38
C VAL A 103 46.84 -11.91 -19.74
N SER A 104 46.91 -13.24 -19.85
CA SER A 104 47.04 -13.89 -21.15
C SER A 104 45.70 -13.82 -21.89
N PHE A 105 45.70 -13.34 -23.13
CA PHE A 105 44.48 -13.21 -23.94
C PHE A 105 44.79 -13.34 -25.43
N ASN A 106 43.74 -13.55 -26.24
CA ASN A 106 43.81 -13.54 -27.69
C ASN A 106 43.93 -12.10 -28.22
N PRO A 107 45.09 -11.70 -28.78
CA PRO A 107 45.31 -10.32 -29.25
C PRO A 107 44.38 -9.91 -30.40
N ALA A 108 43.87 -10.88 -31.17
CA ALA A 108 42.96 -10.61 -32.27
C ALA A 108 41.53 -10.31 -31.81
N HIS A 109 41.17 -10.52 -30.54
CA HIS A 109 39.83 -10.31 -30.02
C HIS A 109 39.34 -8.87 -30.26
N LEU A 110 40.09 -7.88 -29.77
CA LEU A 110 39.71 -6.48 -29.89
C LEU A 110 39.74 -6.00 -31.35
N GLN A 111 40.70 -6.48 -32.14
CA GLN A 111 40.76 -6.18 -33.57
C GLN A 111 39.53 -6.72 -34.30
N ASN A 112 39.08 -7.93 -33.97
CA ASN A 112 37.89 -8.52 -34.56
C ASN A 112 36.63 -7.70 -34.25
N ILE A 113 36.48 -7.23 -32.99
CA ILE A 113 35.40 -6.31 -32.61
C ILE A 113 35.47 -5.04 -33.45
N ARG A 114 36.64 -4.40 -33.54
CA ARG A 114 36.85 -3.17 -34.32
C ARG A 114 36.48 -3.35 -35.78
N VAL A 115 36.88 -4.46 -36.42
CA VAL A 115 36.51 -4.76 -37.80
C VAL A 115 34.98 -4.85 -37.93
N TYR A 116 34.30 -5.55 -37.02
CA TYR A 116 32.84 -5.68 -37.09
C TYR A 116 32.16 -4.32 -36.87
N LEU A 117 32.63 -3.51 -35.91
CA LEU A 117 32.12 -2.16 -35.66
C LEU A 117 32.32 -1.24 -36.88
N GLU A 118 33.53 -1.20 -37.45
CA GLU A 118 33.82 -0.40 -38.66
C GLU A 118 32.90 -0.78 -39.83
N LEU A 119 32.55 -2.05 -39.99
CA LEU A 119 31.62 -2.51 -41.02
C LEU A 119 30.18 -2.12 -40.72
N ILE A 120 29.76 -2.20 -39.45
CA ILE A 120 28.43 -1.79 -39.00
C ILE A 120 28.24 -0.28 -39.17
N GLU A 121 29.26 0.51 -38.84
CA GLU A 121 29.28 1.98 -38.96
C GLU A 121 28.95 2.48 -40.37
N LEU A 122 29.32 1.72 -41.42
CA LEU A 122 29.07 2.11 -42.82
C LEU A 122 27.58 2.16 -43.18
N ASP A 123 26.78 1.22 -42.65
CA ASP A 123 25.32 1.17 -42.83
C ASP A 123 24.69 0.29 -41.74
N PRO A 124 24.42 0.85 -40.54
CA PRO A 124 23.90 0.07 -39.40
C PRO A 124 22.57 -0.63 -39.73
N LYS A 125 21.74 -0.02 -40.59
CA LYS A 125 20.44 -0.56 -40.99
C LYS A 125 20.57 -1.82 -41.83
N ARG A 126 21.48 -1.86 -42.80
CA ARG A 126 21.69 -3.04 -43.68
C ARG A 126 22.57 -4.11 -43.03
N THR A 127 23.33 -3.77 -42.00
CA THR A 127 24.25 -4.67 -41.30
C THR A 127 23.67 -5.29 -40.01
N ARG A 128 22.35 -5.24 -39.81
CA ARG A 128 21.65 -5.81 -38.65
C ARG A 128 22.05 -7.25 -38.30
N SER A 129 22.26 -8.10 -39.31
CA SER A 129 22.69 -9.49 -39.10
C SER A 129 24.12 -9.55 -38.52
N LEU A 130 25.04 -8.70 -38.98
CA LEU A 130 26.38 -8.61 -38.42
C LEU A 130 26.38 -8.02 -37.00
N LEU A 131 25.54 -7.02 -36.73
CA LEU A 131 25.34 -6.46 -35.39
C LEU A 131 24.80 -7.51 -34.41
N SER A 132 23.79 -8.29 -34.83
CA SER A 132 23.27 -9.43 -34.09
C SER A 132 24.35 -10.49 -33.83
N ALA A 133 25.18 -10.81 -34.83
CA ALA A 133 26.27 -11.76 -34.68
C ALA A 133 27.34 -11.26 -33.70
N LEU A 134 27.68 -9.98 -33.72
CA LEU A 134 28.59 -9.37 -32.75
C LEU A 134 28.03 -9.50 -31.33
N MET A 135 26.77 -9.11 -31.12
CA MET A 135 26.10 -9.23 -29.81
C MET A 135 26.11 -10.67 -29.28
N VAL A 136 25.76 -11.66 -30.12
CA VAL A 136 25.76 -13.08 -29.73
C VAL A 136 27.17 -13.53 -29.33
N ASN A 137 28.19 -13.22 -30.13
CA ASN A 137 29.57 -13.62 -29.83
C ASN A 137 30.09 -12.99 -28.54
N LEU A 138 29.82 -11.70 -28.30
CA LEU A 138 30.28 -11.01 -27.09
C LEU A 138 29.51 -11.44 -25.85
N ALA A 139 28.20 -11.64 -25.96
CA ALA A 139 27.38 -12.08 -24.83
C ALA A 139 27.74 -13.50 -24.38
N LEU A 140 28.00 -14.41 -25.33
CA LEU A 140 28.34 -15.80 -25.07
C LEU A 140 29.82 -16.02 -24.77
N GLY A 141 30.73 -15.33 -25.46
CA GLY A 141 32.19 -15.52 -25.38
C GLY A 141 32.92 -14.51 -24.48
N GLY A 142 32.24 -13.47 -24.01
CA GLY A 142 32.82 -12.43 -23.16
C GLY A 142 33.52 -11.30 -23.91
N VAL A 143 33.93 -10.29 -23.15
CA VAL A 143 34.60 -9.08 -23.62
C VAL A 143 35.83 -8.82 -22.75
N TYR A 144 36.97 -8.57 -23.38
CA TYR A 144 38.18 -8.11 -22.70
C TYR A 144 38.69 -6.82 -23.34
N VAL A 145 38.79 -5.76 -22.54
CA VAL A 145 39.26 -4.44 -22.96
C VAL A 145 40.14 -3.87 -21.85
N ARG A 146 41.32 -3.37 -22.22
CA ARG A 146 42.18 -2.60 -21.30
C ARG A 146 41.83 -1.12 -21.43
N ASP A 147 41.98 -0.37 -20.35
CA ASP A 147 41.75 1.08 -20.37
C ASP A 147 42.63 1.78 -21.42
N THR A 148 43.86 1.28 -21.60
CA THR A 148 44.85 1.81 -22.55
C THR A 148 44.53 1.54 -24.01
N ASP A 149 43.55 0.68 -24.30
CA ASP A 149 43.13 0.40 -25.68
C ASP A 149 42.28 1.53 -26.28
N LEU A 150 41.81 2.48 -25.44
CA LEU A 150 41.01 3.64 -25.81
C LEU A 150 39.74 3.30 -26.60
N PHE A 151 39.10 2.19 -26.24
CA PHE A 151 37.93 1.66 -26.94
C PHE A 151 36.70 2.57 -26.88
N GLN A 152 36.68 3.55 -25.94
CA GLN A 152 35.68 4.61 -25.89
C GLN A 152 35.58 5.37 -27.22
N LYS A 153 36.69 5.53 -27.94
CA LYS A 153 36.73 6.17 -29.27
C LYS A 153 35.96 5.38 -30.32
N ASP A 154 36.07 4.05 -30.27
CA ASP A 154 35.40 3.17 -31.23
C ASP A 154 33.88 3.16 -30.99
N ILE A 155 33.45 3.16 -29.73
CA ILE A 155 32.03 3.36 -29.38
C ILE A 155 31.53 4.74 -29.83
N SER A 156 32.32 5.79 -29.63
CA SER A 156 31.95 7.14 -30.07
C SER A 156 31.73 7.19 -31.58
N LYS A 157 32.62 6.58 -32.39
CA LYS A 157 32.40 6.48 -33.85
C LYS A 157 31.10 5.78 -34.20
N LEU A 158 30.79 4.64 -33.56
CA LEU A 158 29.52 3.93 -33.75
C LEU A 158 28.31 4.82 -33.46
N LEU A 159 28.33 5.59 -32.36
CA LEU A 159 27.23 6.47 -31.97
C LEU A 159 27.02 7.66 -32.93
N HIS A 160 28.01 7.97 -33.75
CA HIS A 160 27.94 8.98 -34.80
C HIS A 160 27.50 8.43 -36.17
N ALA A 161 27.33 7.12 -36.32
CA ALA A 161 26.71 6.52 -37.50
C ALA A 161 25.17 6.71 -37.49
N GLU A 162 24.50 6.37 -38.60
CA GLU A 162 23.03 6.42 -38.73
C GLU A 162 22.34 5.30 -37.92
N ILE A 163 22.45 5.35 -36.60
CA ILE A 163 22.02 4.28 -35.69
C ILE A 163 20.53 4.28 -35.38
N GLU A 164 19.78 5.36 -35.63
CA GLU A 164 18.36 5.50 -35.27
C GLU A 164 17.50 4.27 -35.66
N PRO A 165 17.60 3.70 -36.88
CA PRO A 165 16.80 2.54 -37.29
C PRO A 165 17.13 1.23 -36.56
N VAL A 166 18.25 1.18 -35.84
CA VAL A 166 18.76 0.03 -35.09
C VAL A 166 19.18 0.41 -33.68
N TYR A 167 18.68 1.54 -33.17
CA TYR A 167 19.13 2.12 -31.90
C TYR A 167 18.99 1.13 -30.75
N TYR A 168 17.90 0.36 -30.70
CA TYR A 168 17.71 -0.67 -29.67
C TYR A 168 18.84 -1.73 -29.70
N MET A 169 19.29 -2.17 -30.87
CA MET A 169 20.38 -3.14 -31.00
C MET A 169 21.72 -2.52 -30.62
N VAL A 170 21.98 -1.28 -31.05
CA VAL A 170 23.20 -0.54 -30.70
C VAL A 170 23.29 -0.32 -29.20
N LYS A 171 22.17 0.03 -28.56
CA LYS A 171 22.07 0.18 -27.11
C LYS A 171 22.31 -1.14 -26.36
N GLN A 172 21.75 -2.24 -26.84
CA GLN A 172 21.99 -3.57 -26.27
C GLN A 172 23.43 -4.05 -26.45
N LEU A 173 24.03 -3.79 -27.62
CA LEU A 173 25.45 -4.03 -27.86
C LEU A 173 26.31 -3.18 -26.92
N ALA A 174 26.01 -1.88 -26.81
CA ALA A 174 26.68 -0.93 -25.95
C ALA A 174 26.73 -1.41 -24.49
N LYS A 175 25.63 -1.94 -23.95
CA LYS A 175 25.57 -2.54 -22.59
C LYS A 175 26.55 -3.70 -22.37
N LEU A 176 27.08 -4.33 -23.41
CA LEU A 176 28.07 -5.40 -23.29
C LEU A 176 29.50 -4.88 -23.03
N PHE A 177 29.77 -3.61 -23.29
CA PHE A 177 31.12 -3.05 -23.19
C PHE A 177 31.36 -2.38 -21.82
N PRO A 178 32.35 -2.85 -21.06
CA PRO A 178 32.70 -2.29 -19.75
C PRO A 178 33.61 -1.06 -19.92
N VAL A 179 33.19 -0.06 -20.68
CA VAL A 179 34.07 1.06 -21.09
C VAL A 179 33.54 2.45 -20.75
N TYR A 180 32.33 2.56 -20.20
CA TYR A 180 31.67 3.85 -19.88
C TYR A 180 32.19 4.49 -18.60
N PHE A 181 33.48 4.76 -18.62
CA PHE A 181 34.24 5.56 -17.68
C PHE A 181 35.09 6.53 -18.49
N ASN A 182 35.43 7.65 -17.88
CA ASN A 182 36.20 8.69 -18.54
C ASN A 182 37.68 8.67 -18.15
N GLU A 183 38.01 8.10 -16.99
CA GLU A 183 39.37 8.06 -16.45
C GLU A 183 40.10 6.81 -16.95
N ILE A 184 41.26 6.99 -17.56
CA ILE A 184 42.12 5.92 -18.07
C ILE A 184 43.07 5.50 -16.96
N GLY A 185 43.01 4.23 -16.57
CA GLY A 185 43.78 3.70 -15.45
C GLY A 185 43.11 3.95 -14.09
N ALA A 186 43.81 3.63 -13.01
CA ALA A 186 43.38 4.01 -11.66
C ALA A 186 43.77 5.46 -11.35
N GLU A 187 42.78 6.36 -11.32
CA GLU A 187 42.91 7.74 -10.87
C GLU A 187 41.97 8.03 -9.67
N GLY A 188 42.15 9.19 -9.04
CA GLY A 188 41.33 9.66 -7.92
C GLY A 188 41.20 8.66 -6.77
N ALA A 189 39.98 8.53 -6.26
CA ALA A 189 39.66 7.68 -5.11
C ALA A 189 40.03 6.20 -5.34
N LEU A 190 39.96 5.70 -6.58
CA LEU A 190 40.29 4.32 -6.89
C LEU A 190 41.78 4.05 -6.68
N ARG A 191 42.62 5.02 -7.05
CA ARG A 191 44.07 4.97 -6.83
C ARG A 191 44.43 5.08 -5.35
N ASP A 192 43.74 5.96 -4.63
CA ASP A 192 43.99 6.23 -3.22
C ASP A 192 43.66 4.99 -2.39
N VAL A 193 42.42 4.48 -2.50
CA VAL A 193 41.95 3.30 -1.74
C VAL A 193 42.80 2.06 -2.04
N SER A 194 43.14 1.80 -3.31
CA SER A 194 44.00 0.67 -3.68
C SER A 194 45.46 0.82 -3.23
N THR A 195 45.93 2.05 -3.00
CA THR A 195 47.26 2.29 -2.43
C THR A 195 47.22 2.12 -0.92
N ASP A 196 46.23 2.68 -0.26
CA ASP A 196 46.09 2.66 1.20
C ASP A 196 45.92 1.23 1.74
N ILE A 197 45.11 0.39 1.07
CA ILE A 197 44.92 -1.02 1.47
C ILE A 197 46.19 -1.87 1.34
N ASP A 198 47.08 -1.54 0.40
CA ASP A 198 48.39 -2.21 0.24
C ASP A 198 49.42 -1.66 1.25
N GLU A 199 49.41 -0.35 1.50
CA GLU A 199 50.34 0.32 2.41
C GLU A 199 50.07 0.04 3.88
N ILE A 200 48.80 -0.15 4.28
CA ILE A 200 48.44 -0.49 5.66
C ILE A 200 49.04 -1.85 6.09
N ALA A 201 49.19 -2.78 5.15
CA ALA A 201 49.87 -4.06 5.33
C ALA A 201 51.40 -3.98 5.08
N SER A 202 51.97 -2.77 4.97
CA SER A 202 53.37 -2.53 4.59
C SER A 202 53.80 -3.28 3.32
N ARG A 203 52.85 -3.49 2.38
CA ARG A 203 53.01 -4.24 1.13
C ARG A 203 53.48 -5.69 1.30
N GLN A 204 53.19 -6.28 2.45
CA GLN A 204 53.52 -7.68 2.76
C GLN A 204 52.43 -8.66 2.34
N ASP A 205 51.17 -8.21 2.24
CA ASP A 205 50.09 -9.01 1.66
C ASP A 205 50.28 -9.12 0.14
N LYS A 206 50.74 -10.29 -0.31
CA LYS A 206 51.04 -10.57 -1.72
C LYS A 206 49.81 -10.45 -2.61
N LEU A 207 48.64 -10.88 -2.13
CA LEU A 207 47.41 -10.88 -2.90
C LEU A 207 46.92 -9.45 -3.14
N ILE A 208 46.89 -8.64 -2.08
CA ILE A 208 46.49 -7.23 -2.19
C ILE A 208 47.53 -6.39 -2.92
N HIS A 209 48.82 -6.67 -2.73
CA HIS A 209 49.89 -6.02 -3.48
C HIS A 209 49.74 -6.26 -4.99
N PHE A 210 49.44 -7.51 -5.37
CA PHE A 210 49.16 -7.87 -6.76
C PHE A 210 47.89 -7.18 -7.29
N LEU A 211 46.80 -7.17 -6.52
CA LEU A 211 45.55 -6.46 -6.89
C LEU A 211 45.79 -4.96 -7.16
N ARG A 212 46.59 -4.30 -6.33
CA ARG A 212 46.97 -2.90 -6.55
C ARG A 212 47.75 -2.73 -7.86
N LYS A 213 48.73 -3.59 -8.12
CA LYS A 213 49.55 -3.50 -9.34
C LYS A 213 48.70 -3.70 -10.59
N GLN A 214 47.80 -4.68 -10.57
CA GLN A 214 46.79 -4.88 -11.61
C GLN A 214 45.92 -3.63 -11.78
N SER A 215 45.42 -3.06 -10.67
CA SER A 215 44.62 -1.83 -10.69
C SER A 215 45.33 -0.64 -11.34
N HIS A 216 46.64 -0.49 -11.14
CA HIS A 216 47.39 0.72 -11.55
C HIS A 216 48.08 0.60 -12.91
N VAL A 217 48.59 -0.59 -13.24
CA VAL A 217 49.49 -0.79 -14.39
C VAL A 217 48.78 -1.47 -15.56
N GLU A 218 47.82 -2.35 -15.28
CA GLU A 218 47.07 -3.12 -16.28
C GLU A 218 45.57 -2.99 -16.05
N SER A 219 45.06 -1.77 -15.80
CA SER A 219 43.63 -1.56 -15.54
C SER A 219 42.77 -2.10 -16.67
N ASN A 220 41.90 -3.06 -16.33
CA ASN A 220 41.03 -3.77 -17.26
C ASN A 220 39.80 -4.31 -16.53
N ASN A 221 38.80 -4.78 -17.28
CA ASN A 221 37.51 -5.21 -16.72
C ASN A 221 37.53 -6.54 -15.93
N VAL A 222 38.61 -7.33 -15.99
CA VAL A 222 38.79 -8.58 -15.22
C VAL A 222 39.08 -8.30 -13.74
N ILE A 223 39.44 -7.07 -13.39
CA ILE A 223 39.74 -6.72 -12.00
C ILE A 223 38.52 -6.77 -11.07
N VAL A 224 37.31 -6.57 -11.62
CA VAL A 224 36.06 -6.69 -10.85
C VAL A 224 35.87 -8.13 -10.36
N PRO A 225 35.79 -9.16 -11.24
CA PRO A 225 35.67 -10.54 -10.79
C PRO A 225 36.90 -11.02 -10.01
N PHE A 226 38.09 -10.46 -10.24
CA PHE A 226 39.25 -10.74 -9.39
C PHE A 226 39.03 -10.23 -7.95
N THR A 227 38.52 -9.01 -7.78
CA THR A 227 38.21 -8.47 -6.45
C THR A 227 37.10 -9.27 -5.76
N GLU A 228 36.09 -9.74 -6.50
CA GLU A 228 35.07 -10.66 -5.98
C GLU A 228 35.67 -11.98 -5.50
N ALA A 229 36.62 -12.54 -6.26
CA ALA A 229 37.33 -13.75 -5.88
C ALA A 229 38.16 -13.56 -4.60
N ILE A 230 38.75 -12.38 -4.39
CA ILE A 230 39.46 -12.03 -3.14
C ILE A 230 38.48 -11.95 -1.96
N ILE A 231 37.34 -11.27 -2.13
CA ILE A 231 36.28 -11.20 -1.12
C ILE A 231 35.81 -12.61 -0.74
N GLU A 232 35.60 -13.47 -1.73
CA GLU A 232 35.16 -14.85 -1.51
C GLU A 232 36.25 -15.70 -0.85
N PHE A 233 37.52 -15.52 -1.22
CA PHE A 233 38.65 -16.15 -0.55
C PHE A 233 38.74 -15.71 0.91
N TRP A 234 38.70 -14.41 1.21
CA TRP A 234 38.70 -13.93 2.59
C TRP A 234 37.50 -14.50 3.37
N ARG A 235 36.33 -14.61 2.76
CA ARG A 235 35.13 -15.19 3.41
C ARG A 235 35.20 -16.70 3.63
N THR A 236 35.85 -17.47 2.75
CA THR A 236 35.73 -18.95 2.73
C THR A 236 37.02 -19.70 2.99
N LEU A 237 38.17 -19.03 2.89
CA LEU A 237 39.52 -19.60 2.82
C LEU A 237 39.77 -20.53 1.62
N ASP A 238 38.85 -20.58 0.65
CA ASP A 238 39.03 -21.35 -0.58
C ASP A 238 39.90 -20.57 -1.58
N LYS A 239 41.21 -20.84 -1.55
CA LYS A 239 42.16 -20.18 -2.44
C LYS A 239 41.98 -20.54 -3.92
N GLU A 240 41.32 -21.65 -4.27
CA GLU A 240 41.08 -22.00 -5.68
C GLU A 240 40.23 -20.94 -6.40
N LYS A 241 39.47 -20.11 -5.67
CA LYS A 241 38.70 -18.99 -6.22
C LYS A 241 39.57 -17.91 -6.88
N VAL A 242 40.75 -17.63 -6.33
CA VAL A 242 41.66 -16.59 -6.86
C VAL A 242 42.64 -17.13 -7.90
N ARG A 243 42.81 -18.44 -7.99
CA ARG A 243 43.75 -19.11 -8.91
C ARG A 243 43.65 -18.66 -10.37
N PRO A 244 42.46 -18.48 -10.98
CA PRO A 244 42.36 -18.06 -12.39
C PRO A 244 42.95 -16.68 -12.68
N PHE A 245 43.13 -15.84 -11.65
CA PHE A 245 43.54 -14.44 -11.77
C PHE A 245 45.00 -14.20 -11.37
N LEU A 246 45.74 -15.25 -11.03
CA LEU A 246 47.07 -15.15 -10.46
C LEU A 246 48.10 -15.96 -11.27
N PRO A 247 49.35 -15.49 -11.36
CA PRO A 247 50.46 -16.35 -11.75
C PRO A 247 50.67 -17.46 -10.73
N GLU A 248 51.05 -18.67 -11.17
CA GLU A 248 51.29 -19.82 -10.28
C GLU A 248 52.31 -19.48 -9.16
N GLU A 249 53.31 -18.65 -9.45
CA GLU A 249 54.31 -18.19 -8.47
C GLU A 249 53.69 -17.37 -7.32
N ILE A 250 52.72 -16.50 -7.62
CA ILE A 250 52.00 -15.73 -6.59
C ILE A 250 50.96 -16.61 -5.89
N TYR A 251 50.30 -17.50 -6.63
CA TYR A 251 49.31 -18.43 -6.08
C TYR A 251 49.89 -19.35 -5.00
N ASP A 252 51.10 -19.86 -5.24
CA ASP A 252 51.83 -20.71 -4.29
C ASP A 252 52.28 -19.94 -3.04
N GLU A 253 52.48 -18.61 -3.14
CA GLU A 253 52.81 -17.72 -2.02
C GLU A 253 51.61 -17.27 -1.19
N ILE A 254 50.37 -17.60 -1.59
CA ILE A 254 49.16 -17.24 -0.82
C ILE A 254 48.88 -18.29 0.24
N ASP A 255 49.06 -17.88 1.50
CA ASP A 255 48.71 -18.66 2.66
C ASP A 255 47.19 -18.64 2.92
N THR A 256 46.64 -19.75 3.42
CA THR A 256 45.23 -19.85 3.87
C THR A 256 45.08 -19.59 5.37
N SER A 257 46.17 -19.23 6.05
CA SER A 257 46.21 -18.90 7.48
C SER A 257 47.39 -17.98 7.75
N GLY A 258 47.29 -17.09 8.72
CA GLY A 258 48.36 -16.17 9.10
C GLY A 258 47.86 -14.74 9.34
N PRO A 259 48.80 -13.80 9.60
CA PRO A 259 48.48 -12.47 10.10
C PRO A 259 47.61 -11.62 9.16
N PHE A 260 47.62 -11.92 7.86
CA PHE A 260 46.83 -11.19 6.85
C PHE A 260 45.53 -11.88 6.44
N VAL A 261 45.22 -13.05 7.02
CA VAL A 261 44.15 -13.97 6.59
C VAL A 261 43.23 -14.38 7.75
N ASP A 262 43.77 -14.73 8.92
CA ASP A 262 42.98 -15.33 10.00
C ASP A 262 41.91 -14.37 10.54
N GLU A 263 42.28 -13.12 10.78
CA GLU A 263 41.40 -12.11 11.36
C GLU A 263 40.44 -11.52 10.32
N ILE A 264 40.93 -11.21 9.10
CA ILE A 264 40.09 -10.72 8.01
C ILE A 264 39.00 -11.72 7.63
N HIS A 265 39.27 -13.02 7.75
CA HIS A 265 38.29 -14.07 7.50
C HIS A 265 37.09 -13.99 8.45
N LEU A 266 37.35 -13.80 9.74
CA LEU A 266 36.30 -13.63 10.75
C LEU A 266 35.51 -12.33 10.50
N ILE A 267 36.21 -11.23 10.21
CA ILE A 267 35.58 -9.94 9.88
C ILE A 267 34.64 -10.08 8.66
N MET A 268 35.10 -10.71 7.58
CA MET A 268 34.30 -10.87 6.37
C MET A 268 33.08 -11.77 6.61
N LYS A 269 33.21 -12.80 7.44
CA LYS A 269 32.08 -13.66 7.83
C LYS A 269 31.03 -12.87 8.62
N ASP A 270 31.45 -12.07 9.58
CA ASP A 270 30.58 -11.24 10.41
C ASP A 270 29.88 -10.15 9.59
N ILE A 271 30.57 -9.53 8.63
CA ILE A 271 29.96 -8.57 7.69
C ILE A 271 28.85 -9.25 6.88
N PHE A 272 29.12 -10.42 6.29
CA PHE A 272 28.11 -11.13 5.49
C PHE A 272 26.90 -11.53 6.33
N GLU A 273 27.11 -11.98 7.58
CA GLU A 273 26.04 -12.34 8.49
C GLU A 273 25.21 -11.12 8.93
N HIS A 274 25.87 -10.04 9.36
CA HIS A 274 25.22 -8.81 9.83
C HIS A 274 24.38 -8.14 8.74
N PHE A 275 24.93 -8.03 7.52
CA PHE A 275 24.25 -7.41 6.39
C PHE A 275 23.39 -8.39 5.58
N ARG A 276 23.29 -9.66 6.01
CA ARG A 276 22.54 -10.74 5.32
C ARG A 276 22.94 -10.89 3.84
N ALA A 277 24.22 -10.71 3.56
CA ALA A 277 24.79 -10.96 2.24
C ALA A 277 25.04 -12.46 2.03
N HIS A 278 24.78 -12.95 0.83
CA HIS A 278 25.04 -14.32 0.42
C HIS A 278 26.13 -14.40 -0.66
N HIS A 279 26.28 -13.35 -1.45
CA HIS A 279 27.27 -13.22 -2.52
C HIS A 279 28.02 -11.88 -2.41
N PRO A 280 29.26 -11.77 -2.92
CA PRO A 280 30.01 -10.50 -2.93
C PRO A 280 29.22 -9.32 -3.52
N GLN A 281 28.38 -9.58 -4.51
CA GLN A 281 27.53 -8.56 -5.17
C GLN A 281 26.55 -7.88 -4.21
N ASP A 282 26.11 -8.55 -3.15
CA ASP A 282 25.19 -7.97 -2.15
C ASP A 282 25.85 -6.81 -1.39
N LEU A 283 27.19 -6.74 -1.36
CA LEU A 283 27.95 -5.67 -0.74
C LEU A 283 27.95 -4.36 -1.54
N LEU A 284 27.51 -4.37 -2.81
CA LEU A 284 27.44 -3.16 -3.64
C LEU A 284 26.43 -2.15 -3.07
N GLY A 285 25.35 -2.65 -2.45
CA GLY A 285 24.31 -1.83 -1.81
C GLY A 285 24.62 -1.41 -0.37
N VAL A 286 25.71 -1.92 0.23
CA VAL A 286 26.05 -1.66 1.62
C VAL A 286 26.86 -0.35 1.72
N ASP A 287 26.36 0.59 2.50
CA ASP A 287 27.09 1.84 2.79
C ASP A 287 28.33 1.55 3.65
N THR A 288 29.50 1.97 3.16
CA THR A 288 30.78 1.79 3.85
C THR A 288 30.82 2.49 5.20
N ALA A 289 30.05 3.57 5.39
CA ALA A 289 29.89 4.21 6.70
C ALA A 289 29.18 3.29 7.71
N ARG A 290 28.19 2.50 7.28
CA ARG A 290 27.51 1.51 8.13
C ARG A 290 28.42 0.34 8.47
N VAL A 291 29.22 -0.14 7.52
CA VAL A 291 30.24 -1.16 7.79
C VAL A 291 31.22 -0.67 8.84
N LYS A 292 31.69 0.58 8.70
CA LYS A 292 32.60 1.21 9.67
C LYS A 292 31.98 1.30 11.07
N MET A 293 30.71 1.69 11.17
CA MET A 293 29.99 1.72 12.46
C MET A 293 29.85 0.34 13.09
N PHE A 294 29.52 -0.69 12.31
CA PHE A 294 29.42 -2.07 12.77
C PHE A 294 30.77 -2.59 13.28
N LEU A 295 31.84 -2.43 12.51
CA LEU A 295 33.17 -2.88 12.92
C LEU A 295 33.74 -2.07 14.10
N ALA A 296 33.31 -0.82 14.29
CA ALA A 296 33.68 -0.03 15.47
C ALA A 296 33.09 -0.61 16.77
N SER A 297 31.94 -1.30 16.72
CA SER A 297 31.40 -2.00 17.90
C SER A 297 32.10 -3.33 18.22
N GLU A 298 32.85 -3.89 17.27
CA GLU A 298 33.55 -5.16 17.44
C GLU A 298 34.95 -4.95 18.05
N SER A 299 35.05 -5.02 19.37
CA SER A 299 36.33 -4.83 20.09
C SER A 299 37.35 -5.96 19.93
N GLN A 300 36.92 -7.11 19.39
CA GLN A 300 37.74 -8.31 19.24
C GLN A 300 38.71 -8.25 18.06
N TYR A 301 38.49 -7.33 17.12
CA TYR A 301 39.29 -7.20 15.90
C TYR A 301 40.28 -6.03 15.96
N SER A 302 41.45 -6.18 15.35
CA SER A 302 42.44 -5.13 15.17
C SER A 302 41.93 -4.04 14.22
N GLU A 303 42.25 -2.78 14.54
CA GLU A 303 41.83 -1.64 13.70
C GLU A 303 42.40 -1.75 12.27
N THR A 304 43.58 -2.33 12.13
CA THR A 304 44.25 -2.54 10.84
C THR A 304 43.43 -3.45 9.91
N GLU A 305 42.93 -4.58 10.41
CA GLU A 305 42.15 -5.53 9.61
C GLU A 305 40.72 -5.03 9.35
N LYS A 306 40.13 -4.28 10.30
CA LYS A 306 38.85 -3.58 10.05
C LYS A 306 38.96 -2.62 8.88
N ASP A 307 40.00 -1.79 8.86
CA ASP A 307 40.23 -0.83 7.78
C ASP A 307 40.48 -1.54 6.45
N ARG A 308 41.25 -2.65 6.42
CA ARG A 308 41.44 -3.47 5.21
C ARG A 308 40.12 -4.00 4.64
N ALA A 309 39.23 -4.51 5.49
CA ALA A 309 37.92 -5.00 5.06
C ALA A 309 37.08 -3.87 4.43
N ILE A 310 37.01 -2.71 5.10
CA ILE A 310 36.26 -1.54 4.62
C ILE A 310 36.83 -1.06 3.27
N MET A 311 38.15 -0.94 3.17
CA MET A 311 38.82 -0.49 1.95
C MET A 311 38.63 -1.47 0.79
N LEU A 312 38.63 -2.79 1.03
CA LEU A 312 38.38 -3.76 -0.04
C LEU A 312 36.94 -3.65 -0.57
N ILE A 313 35.95 -3.50 0.33
CA ILE A 313 34.55 -3.28 -0.06
C ILE A 313 34.43 -1.96 -0.84
N GLN A 314 35.08 -0.89 -0.37
CA GLN A 314 35.09 0.40 -1.06
C GLN A 314 35.75 0.30 -2.45
N LEU A 315 36.89 -0.39 -2.56
CA LEU A 315 37.57 -0.63 -3.82
C LEU A 315 36.70 -1.42 -4.79
N TYR A 316 36.04 -2.48 -4.31
CA TYR A 316 35.09 -3.26 -5.10
C TYR A 316 33.94 -2.40 -5.64
N GLN A 317 33.36 -1.54 -4.79
CA GLN A 317 32.30 -0.62 -5.19
C GLN A 317 32.76 0.39 -6.26
N LEU A 318 33.96 0.97 -6.12
CA LEU A 318 34.54 1.90 -7.10
C LEU A 318 34.86 1.22 -8.43
N LEU A 319 35.42 0.00 -8.39
CA LEU A 319 35.68 -0.79 -9.59
C LEU A 319 34.37 -1.17 -10.31
N HIS A 320 33.32 -1.51 -9.56
CA HIS A 320 31.99 -1.77 -10.13
C HIS A 320 31.35 -0.50 -10.71
N GLU A 321 31.55 0.67 -10.10
CA GLU A 321 31.11 1.95 -10.67
C GLU A 321 31.79 2.24 -12.01
N LYS A 322 33.08 1.95 -12.10
CA LYS A 322 33.89 2.14 -13.30
C LYS A 322 33.49 1.19 -14.43
N TYR A 323 33.43 -0.11 -14.17
CA TYR A 323 33.29 -1.14 -15.23
C TYR A 323 31.88 -1.72 -15.38
N ALA A 324 30.99 -1.54 -14.40
CA ALA A 324 29.68 -2.20 -14.33
C ALA A 324 28.49 -1.24 -14.08
N LEU A 325 28.66 0.06 -14.36
CA LEU A 325 27.57 1.04 -14.53
C LEU A 325 26.68 1.21 -13.28
N SER A 326 27.30 1.29 -12.10
CA SER A 326 26.59 1.57 -10.83
C SER A 326 25.87 2.94 -10.85
N SER A 327 24.73 3.02 -10.17
CA SER A 327 23.99 4.27 -9.93
C SER A 327 24.44 5.02 -8.66
N LYS A 328 25.42 4.47 -7.92
CA LYS A 328 26.05 5.15 -6.78
C LYS A 328 26.66 6.48 -7.26
N ASP A 329 26.49 7.54 -6.48
CA ASP A 329 26.93 8.91 -6.80
C ASP A 329 26.38 9.53 -8.10
N ILE A 330 25.15 9.16 -8.50
CA ILE A 330 24.48 9.71 -9.70
C ILE A 330 24.52 11.25 -9.81
N ASN A 331 24.50 11.97 -8.68
CA ASN A 331 24.58 13.43 -8.67
C ASN A 331 25.90 13.96 -9.25
N SER A 332 27.02 13.29 -8.99
CA SER A 332 28.34 13.64 -9.53
C SER A 332 28.36 13.46 -11.05
N HIS A 333 27.83 12.32 -11.52
CA HIS A 333 27.68 12.02 -12.95
C HIS A 333 26.79 13.05 -13.66
N LEU A 334 25.69 13.48 -13.03
CA LEU A 334 24.80 14.51 -13.56
C LEU A 334 25.47 15.89 -13.65
N ASP A 335 26.22 16.30 -12.63
CA ASP A 335 26.93 17.59 -12.64
C ASP A 335 28.00 17.62 -13.73
N ARG A 336 28.76 16.53 -13.85
CA ARG A 336 29.74 16.33 -14.91
C ARG A 336 29.09 16.38 -16.30
N ALA A 337 27.97 15.68 -16.47
CA ALA A 337 27.22 15.67 -17.73
C ALA A 337 26.76 17.07 -18.14
N ALA A 338 26.25 17.88 -17.19
CA ALA A 338 25.85 19.26 -17.44
C ALA A 338 27.03 20.11 -17.95
N HIS A 339 28.23 19.93 -17.39
CA HIS A 339 29.44 20.62 -17.85
C HIS A 339 29.87 20.23 -19.27
N LEU A 340 29.49 19.03 -19.74
CA LEU A 340 29.75 18.54 -21.10
C LEU A 340 28.67 18.96 -22.12
N GLY A 341 27.69 19.78 -21.71
CA GLY A 341 26.60 20.24 -22.59
C GLY A 341 25.49 19.21 -22.80
N LEU A 342 25.32 18.28 -21.85
CA LEU A 342 24.12 17.44 -21.74
C LEU A 342 22.98 18.21 -21.06
N PRO A 343 21.72 17.72 -21.13
CA PRO A 343 20.56 18.42 -20.58
C PRO A 343 20.72 18.78 -19.10
N ASP A 344 20.11 19.90 -18.69
CA ASP A 344 20.19 20.41 -17.32
C ASP A 344 19.54 19.42 -16.32
N PRO A 345 20.30 18.89 -15.33
CA PRO A 345 19.79 17.91 -14.39
C PRO A 345 19.04 18.53 -13.21
N THR A 346 18.87 19.87 -13.14
CA THR A 346 18.31 20.57 -11.97
C THR A 346 16.95 20.00 -11.50
N ASP A 347 16.01 19.80 -12.43
CA ASP A 347 14.69 19.25 -12.10
C ASP A 347 14.76 17.78 -11.65
N LEU A 348 15.60 16.98 -12.32
CA LEU A 348 15.85 15.59 -11.93
C LEU A 348 16.41 15.52 -10.52
N LYS A 349 17.46 16.28 -10.20
CA LYS A 349 18.08 16.31 -8.86
C LYS A 349 17.10 16.74 -7.78
N LYS A 350 16.15 17.62 -8.10
CA LYS A 350 15.09 18.02 -7.17
C LYS A 350 14.12 16.87 -6.93
N ALA A 351 13.64 16.20 -7.99
CA ALA A 351 12.72 15.07 -7.88
C ALA A 351 13.35 13.87 -7.15
N LEU A 352 14.65 13.60 -7.36
CA LEU A 352 15.37 12.53 -6.66
C LEU A 352 15.37 12.68 -5.13
N LYS A 353 15.15 13.88 -4.60
CA LYS A 353 15.02 14.15 -3.15
C LYS A 353 13.60 13.95 -2.61
N SER A 354 12.60 13.76 -3.48
CA SER A 354 11.21 13.49 -3.09
C SER A 354 11.11 12.13 -2.39
N ASN A 355 10.03 11.91 -1.63
CA ASN A 355 9.68 10.58 -1.13
C ASN A 355 8.71 9.85 -2.09
N ASP A 356 8.23 10.51 -3.15
CA ASP A 356 7.33 9.90 -4.13
C ASP A 356 8.13 9.20 -5.25
N ASN A 357 8.06 7.88 -5.27
CA ASN A 357 8.71 7.05 -6.29
C ASN A 357 8.14 7.29 -7.70
N TYR A 358 6.86 7.68 -7.82
CA TYR A 358 6.27 8.02 -9.11
C TYR A 358 6.90 9.31 -9.67
N GLU A 359 7.05 10.34 -8.83
CA GLU A 359 7.69 11.61 -9.20
C GLU A 359 9.15 11.40 -9.62
N LYS A 360 9.91 10.60 -8.84
CA LYS A 360 11.30 10.24 -9.20
C LYS A 360 11.37 9.58 -10.56
N LEU A 361 10.53 8.58 -10.79
CA LEU A 361 10.55 7.79 -12.00
C LEU A 361 10.13 8.62 -13.22
N GLU A 362 9.13 9.48 -13.07
CA GLU A 362 8.74 10.42 -14.12
C GLU A 362 9.90 11.34 -14.51
N ALA A 363 10.60 11.93 -13.53
CA ALA A 363 11.74 12.80 -13.78
C ALA A 363 12.90 12.07 -14.45
N ILE A 364 13.21 10.83 -14.02
CA ILE A 364 14.25 10.00 -14.65
C ILE A 364 13.89 9.70 -16.10
N LEU A 365 12.66 9.26 -16.38
CA LEU A 365 12.20 8.95 -17.74
C LEU A 365 12.25 10.18 -18.64
N THR A 366 11.86 11.35 -18.15
CA THR A 366 11.94 12.61 -18.89
C THR A 366 13.37 12.97 -19.25
N TYR A 367 14.31 12.82 -18.32
CA TYR A 367 15.73 13.07 -18.59
C TYR A 367 16.33 12.03 -19.56
N LEU A 368 15.95 10.75 -19.43
CA LEU A 368 16.35 9.68 -20.35
C LEU A 368 15.82 9.92 -21.79
N GLU A 369 14.62 10.48 -21.94
CA GLU A 369 14.09 10.88 -23.25
C GLU A 369 14.96 11.96 -23.90
N GLN A 370 15.43 12.95 -23.13
CA GLN A 370 16.36 13.98 -23.60
C GLN A 370 17.74 13.40 -23.95
N LEU A 371 18.27 12.47 -23.14
CA LEU A 371 19.53 11.79 -23.44
C LEU A 371 19.42 10.96 -24.72
N LYS A 372 18.31 10.24 -24.91
CA LYS A 372 18.05 9.51 -26.16
C LYS A 372 18.08 10.46 -27.36
N GLU A 373 17.45 11.62 -27.27
CA GLU A 373 17.47 12.64 -28.33
C GLU A 373 18.91 13.05 -28.68
N VAL A 374 19.76 13.28 -27.68
CA VAL A 374 21.19 13.59 -27.89
C VAL A 374 21.90 12.45 -28.63
N ILE A 375 21.65 11.20 -28.24
CA ILE A 375 22.34 10.03 -28.81
C ILE A 375 21.94 9.81 -30.27
N VAL A 376 20.65 9.88 -30.60
CA VAL A 376 20.16 9.57 -31.96
C VAL A 376 20.31 10.73 -32.94
N THR A 377 20.39 11.98 -32.46
CA THR A 377 20.50 13.15 -33.34
C THR A 377 21.82 13.14 -34.10
N PRO A 378 21.83 13.29 -35.44
CA PRO A 378 23.08 13.37 -36.22
C PRO A 378 23.95 14.56 -35.80
N SER A 379 25.26 14.33 -35.62
CA SER A 379 26.24 15.37 -35.29
C SER A 379 27.66 14.96 -35.71
N GLU A 380 28.58 15.91 -35.78
CA GLU A 380 30.00 15.62 -35.99
C GLU A 380 30.66 15.11 -34.70
N LEU A 381 31.62 14.18 -34.84
CA LEU A 381 32.35 13.61 -33.72
C LEU A 381 33.31 14.66 -33.12
N GLN A 382 33.06 15.07 -31.88
CA GLN A 382 33.89 16.00 -31.12
C GLN A 382 34.12 15.44 -29.71
N TYR A 383 35.38 15.31 -29.31
CA TYR A 383 35.75 14.76 -28.01
C TYR A 383 36.85 15.58 -27.33
N ILE A 384 36.92 15.48 -26.01
CA ILE A 384 37.96 16.06 -25.16
C ILE A 384 38.87 14.93 -24.72
N GLU A 385 40.16 15.05 -24.98
CA GLU A 385 41.16 14.02 -24.67
C GLU A 385 42.39 14.66 -24.00
N ASN A 386 42.70 14.21 -22.78
CA ASN A 386 43.88 14.61 -22.02
C ASN A 386 44.64 13.37 -21.56
N ILE A 387 45.39 12.73 -22.45
CA ILE A 387 46.10 11.46 -22.19
C ILE A 387 47.60 11.68 -22.07
N TYR A 388 48.21 11.07 -21.05
CA TYR A 388 49.63 11.13 -20.74
C TYR A 388 50.27 9.74 -20.76
N HIS A 389 51.52 9.67 -21.21
CA HIS A 389 52.33 8.45 -21.21
C HIS A 389 53.47 8.56 -20.20
N LYS A 390 53.51 7.68 -19.19
CA LYS A 390 54.64 7.58 -18.25
C LYS A 390 55.61 6.49 -18.73
N ARG A 391 56.91 6.82 -18.81
CA ARG A 391 57.98 5.82 -18.96
C ARG A 391 58.41 5.35 -17.57
N HIS A 392 58.05 4.13 -17.18
CA HIS A 392 58.70 3.48 -16.04
C HIS A 392 60.02 2.85 -16.51
N ILE A 393 61.14 3.25 -15.91
CA ILE A 393 62.51 2.85 -16.34
C ILE A 393 62.92 1.48 -15.75
N ALA A 394 62.11 0.89 -14.86
CA ALA A 394 62.47 -0.35 -14.15
C ALA A 394 61.71 -1.61 -14.60
N VAL A 395 60.64 -1.48 -15.38
CA VAL A 395 59.89 -2.59 -15.99
C VAL A 395 59.26 -2.02 -17.26
N ASP A 396 59.47 -2.66 -18.42
CA ASP A 396 59.10 -2.19 -19.78
C ASP A 396 57.57 -2.09 -20.05
N ILE A 397 56.74 -1.76 -19.05
CA ILE A 397 55.28 -1.60 -19.21
C ILE A 397 54.95 -0.11 -19.40
N PRO A 398 54.47 0.32 -20.58
CA PRO A 398 54.04 1.70 -20.80
C PRO A 398 52.73 1.95 -20.03
N SER A 399 52.78 2.77 -18.98
CA SER A 399 51.58 3.20 -18.26
C SER A 399 50.98 4.44 -18.91
N MET A 400 49.70 4.36 -19.29
CA MET A 400 48.92 5.48 -19.83
C MET A 400 47.88 5.89 -18.79
N TYR A 401 47.67 7.20 -18.60
CA TYR A 401 46.68 7.75 -17.69
C TYR A 401 46.11 9.06 -18.26
N GLY A 402 44.94 9.48 -17.81
CA GLY A 402 44.29 10.68 -18.33
C GLY A 402 42.78 10.55 -18.48
N THR A 403 42.16 11.47 -19.23
CA THR A 403 40.71 11.51 -19.39
C THR A 403 40.25 11.58 -20.84
N TYR A 404 39.12 10.92 -21.13
CA TYR A 404 38.39 10.98 -22.39
C TYR A 404 36.92 11.31 -22.13
N ALA A 405 36.35 12.25 -22.89
CA ALA A 405 34.94 12.59 -22.84
C ALA A 405 34.38 12.90 -24.24
N GLU A 406 33.18 12.41 -24.53
CA GLU A 406 32.46 12.63 -25.79
C GLU A 406 30.95 12.64 -25.48
N ARG A 407 30.24 13.62 -26.03
CA ARG A 407 28.86 13.93 -25.64
C ARG A 407 27.90 12.74 -25.78
N LYS A 408 27.90 12.01 -26.91
CA LYS A 408 26.98 10.88 -27.12
C LYS A 408 27.38 9.66 -26.28
N PHE A 409 28.67 9.42 -26.14
CA PHE A 409 29.24 8.36 -25.31
C PHE A 409 28.89 8.56 -23.83
N ASP A 410 29.09 9.77 -23.31
CA ASP A 410 28.73 10.14 -21.95
C ASP A 410 27.21 10.10 -21.73
N ALA A 411 26.41 10.53 -22.71
CA ALA A 411 24.95 10.40 -22.67
C ALA A 411 24.50 8.92 -22.59
N MET A 412 25.14 8.02 -23.34
CA MET A 412 24.86 6.58 -23.32
C MET A 412 25.23 5.98 -21.96
N GLY A 413 26.41 6.29 -21.44
CA GLY A 413 26.86 5.82 -20.12
C GLY A 413 25.98 6.31 -18.98
N LEU A 414 25.52 7.57 -19.02
CA LEU A 414 24.59 8.13 -18.05
C LEU A 414 23.19 7.51 -18.17
N SER A 415 22.73 7.22 -19.40
CA SER A 415 21.45 6.55 -19.64
C SER A 415 21.40 5.20 -18.92
N PHE A 416 22.45 4.39 -19.02
CA PHE A 416 22.49 3.08 -18.33
C PHE A 416 22.43 3.19 -16.81
N ARG A 417 23.11 4.18 -16.22
CA ARG A 417 23.09 4.40 -14.76
C ARG A 417 21.69 4.82 -14.29
N LEU A 418 21.04 5.70 -15.04
CA LEU A 418 19.66 6.14 -14.76
C LEU A 418 18.64 5.02 -14.99
N GLU A 419 18.82 4.17 -16.00
CA GLU A 419 17.98 2.99 -16.23
C GLU A 419 18.08 1.99 -15.07
N ASN A 420 19.29 1.70 -14.59
CA ASN A 420 19.50 0.82 -13.44
C ASN A 420 18.80 1.39 -12.19
N MET A 421 18.90 2.69 -11.94
CA MET A 421 18.18 3.35 -10.86
C MET A 421 16.66 3.30 -11.05
N ALA A 422 16.17 3.55 -12.27
CA ALA A 422 14.75 3.50 -12.58
C ALA A 422 14.16 2.08 -12.45
N ASN A 423 14.91 1.03 -12.79
CA ASN A 423 14.47 -0.36 -12.60
C ASN A 423 14.20 -0.68 -11.13
N VAL A 424 15.08 -0.24 -10.22
CA VAL A 424 14.86 -0.39 -8.76
C VAL A 424 13.60 0.35 -8.34
N ILE A 425 13.39 1.57 -8.84
CA ILE A 425 12.19 2.35 -8.51
C ILE A 425 10.92 1.72 -9.11
N PHE A 426 10.98 1.15 -10.32
CA PHE A 426 9.88 0.39 -10.92
C PHE A 426 9.48 -0.78 -10.03
N GLU A 427 10.46 -1.54 -9.55
CA GLU A 427 10.25 -2.68 -8.66
C GLU A 427 9.58 -2.27 -7.34
N ASP A 428 10.11 -1.24 -6.66
CA ASP A 428 9.50 -0.68 -5.45
C ASP A 428 8.06 -0.19 -5.70
N LEU A 429 7.85 0.45 -6.85
CA LEU A 429 6.54 0.96 -7.23
C LEU A 429 5.56 -0.18 -7.46
N ILE A 430 5.95 -1.29 -8.11
CA ILE A 430 5.10 -2.48 -8.25
C ILE A 430 4.78 -3.09 -6.88
N TYR A 431 5.77 -3.22 -5.98
CA TYR A 431 5.55 -3.75 -4.63
C TYR A 431 4.61 -2.89 -3.78
N SER A 432 4.54 -1.57 -4.04
CA SER A 432 3.59 -0.68 -3.37
C SER A 432 2.12 -0.88 -3.78
N PHE A 433 1.85 -1.69 -4.80
CA PHE A 433 0.49 -2.03 -5.20
C PHE A 433 0.02 -3.24 -4.42
N ASN A 434 -1.04 -3.08 -3.65
CA ASN A 434 -1.77 -4.23 -3.14
C ASN A 434 -2.48 -4.93 -4.31
N LEU A 435 -1.80 -5.87 -4.95
CA LEU A 435 -2.36 -6.73 -6.00
C LEU A 435 -2.99 -8.02 -5.42
N SER A 436 -3.31 -8.06 -4.12
CA SER A 436 -4.03 -9.22 -3.56
C SER A 436 -5.47 -9.33 -4.10
N PHE A 437 -6.07 -8.19 -4.46
CA PHE A 437 -7.32 -8.07 -5.21
C PHE A 437 -7.30 -6.79 -6.03
N ILE A 438 -8.06 -6.75 -7.12
CA ILE A 438 -8.13 -5.62 -8.02
C ILE A 438 -9.56 -5.08 -8.06
N THR A 439 -9.69 -3.78 -7.81
CA THR A 439 -10.93 -3.02 -7.97
C THR A 439 -10.77 -1.96 -9.05
N ARG A 440 -11.82 -1.21 -9.34
CA ARG A 440 -11.74 -0.08 -10.26
C ARG A 440 -10.79 1.02 -9.79
N ALA A 441 -10.68 1.25 -8.47
CA ALA A 441 -9.72 2.19 -7.91
C ALA A 441 -8.27 1.76 -8.24
N THR A 442 -7.99 0.46 -8.13
CA THR A 442 -6.70 -0.13 -8.52
C THR A 442 -6.41 0.10 -10.01
N PHE A 443 -7.40 -0.05 -10.91
CA PHE A 443 -7.18 0.17 -12.35
C PHE A 443 -6.73 1.60 -12.69
N PHE A 444 -7.25 2.63 -12.02
CA PHE A 444 -6.77 4.00 -12.23
C PHE A 444 -5.28 4.15 -11.88
N ARG A 445 -4.82 3.47 -10.82
CA ARG A 445 -3.41 3.43 -10.46
C ARG A 445 -2.59 2.62 -11.49
N ILE A 446 -3.10 1.48 -11.96
CA ILE A 446 -2.44 0.63 -12.97
C ILE A 446 -2.22 1.39 -14.28
N VAL A 447 -3.21 2.17 -14.76
CA VAL A 447 -3.09 3.02 -15.96
C VAL A 447 -1.86 3.92 -15.87
N ARG A 448 -1.63 4.55 -14.71
CA ARG A 448 -0.49 5.45 -14.50
C ARG A 448 0.85 4.71 -14.67
N ILE A 449 0.99 3.49 -14.15
CA ILE A 449 2.23 2.71 -14.30
C ILE A 449 2.44 2.25 -15.74
N ILE A 450 1.39 1.75 -16.40
CA ILE A 450 1.51 1.25 -17.77
C ILE A 450 2.04 2.34 -18.71
N ARG A 451 1.68 3.61 -18.48
CA ARG A 451 2.26 4.76 -19.20
C ARG A 451 3.76 4.89 -18.98
N LEU A 452 4.26 4.67 -17.76
CA LEU A 452 5.69 4.70 -17.45
C LEU A 452 6.44 3.56 -18.15
N PHE A 453 5.90 2.33 -18.15
CA PHE A 453 6.50 1.21 -18.89
C PHE A 453 6.54 1.45 -20.39
N LYS A 454 5.47 2.00 -20.96
CA LYS A 454 5.43 2.40 -22.37
C LYS A 454 6.55 3.41 -22.69
N ARG A 455 6.78 4.40 -21.83
CA ARG A 455 7.89 5.36 -22.00
C ARG A 455 9.25 4.68 -21.89
N ALA A 456 9.44 3.80 -20.91
CA ALA A 456 10.68 3.03 -20.74
C ALA A 456 11.04 2.22 -22.00
N LEU A 457 10.08 1.51 -22.59
CA LEU A 457 10.30 0.78 -23.86
C LEU A 457 10.64 1.74 -25.01
N ALA A 458 9.95 2.88 -25.10
CA ALA A 458 10.23 3.88 -26.12
C ALA A 458 11.65 4.48 -25.97
N ILE A 459 12.15 4.66 -24.74
CA ILE A 459 13.52 5.09 -24.44
C ILE A 459 14.56 4.07 -24.93
N ASP A 460 14.25 2.78 -24.93
CA ASP A 460 15.07 1.72 -25.53
C ASP A 460 14.93 1.64 -27.06
N GLY A 461 14.07 2.47 -27.67
CA GLY A 461 13.79 2.43 -29.12
C GLY A 461 12.79 1.34 -29.53
N ILE A 462 12.11 0.73 -28.56
CA ILE A 462 11.11 -0.31 -28.77
C ILE A 462 9.73 0.35 -28.84
N THR A 463 9.08 0.24 -29.99
CA THR A 463 7.72 0.76 -30.19
C THR A 463 6.81 -0.29 -30.80
N SER A 464 5.52 -0.24 -30.45
CA SER A 464 4.49 -1.13 -31.00
C SER A 464 3.13 -0.44 -31.05
N ASN A 465 2.54 -0.39 -32.25
CA ASN A 465 1.19 0.12 -32.46
C ASN A 465 0.14 -0.72 -31.72
N ARG A 466 0.34 -2.04 -31.63
CA ARG A 466 -0.57 -2.93 -30.92
C ARG A 466 -0.57 -2.62 -29.42
N LEU A 467 0.62 -2.49 -28.81
CA LEU A 467 0.73 -2.13 -27.40
C LEU A 467 0.10 -0.76 -27.13
N ASN A 468 0.36 0.23 -28.00
CA ASN A 468 -0.27 1.55 -27.89
C ASN A 468 -1.80 1.48 -27.92
N GLY A 469 -2.36 0.67 -28.84
CA GLY A 469 -3.80 0.45 -28.90
C GLY A 469 -4.37 -0.23 -27.64
N GLN A 470 -3.62 -1.14 -27.01
CA GLN A 470 -4.03 -1.75 -25.72
C GLN A 470 -4.01 -0.74 -24.57
N VAL A 471 -3.00 0.13 -24.51
CA VAL A 471 -2.96 1.24 -23.53
C VAL A 471 -4.17 2.16 -23.70
N GLU A 472 -4.46 2.58 -24.93
CA GLU A 472 -5.61 3.44 -25.22
C GLU A 472 -6.95 2.76 -24.87
N LEU A 473 -7.10 1.49 -25.24
CA LEU A 473 -8.27 0.68 -24.91
C LEU A 473 -8.49 0.58 -23.40
N PHE A 474 -7.43 0.33 -22.63
CA PHE A 474 -7.50 0.24 -21.17
C PHE A 474 -7.85 1.57 -20.52
N GLU A 475 -7.22 2.66 -20.96
CA GLU A 475 -7.52 4.01 -20.48
C GLU A 475 -9.00 4.33 -20.66
N LYS A 476 -9.55 4.07 -21.85
CA LYS A 476 -10.97 4.30 -22.13
C LYS A 476 -11.90 3.35 -21.38
N ALA A 477 -11.48 2.11 -21.13
CA ALA A 477 -12.24 1.18 -20.30
C ALA A 477 -12.48 1.73 -18.88
N THR A 478 -11.47 2.36 -18.26
CA THR A 478 -11.61 2.91 -16.90
C THR A 478 -12.61 4.08 -16.78
N GLU A 479 -12.86 4.79 -17.87
CA GLU A 479 -13.83 5.90 -17.96
C GLU A 479 -15.28 5.38 -18.09
N ILE A 480 -15.49 4.13 -18.54
CA ILE A 480 -16.81 3.55 -18.79
C ILE A 480 -17.44 3.06 -17.49
N ARG A 481 -18.67 3.48 -17.18
CA ARG A 481 -19.31 3.15 -15.89
C ARG A 481 -19.63 1.67 -15.70
N ARG A 482 -20.11 0.99 -16.75
CA ARG A 482 -20.49 -0.43 -16.73
C ARG A 482 -19.52 -1.23 -17.59
N PHE A 483 -18.37 -1.53 -17.03
CA PHE A 483 -17.33 -2.33 -17.67
C PHE A 483 -17.05 -3.55 -16.80
N SER A 484 -17.22 -4.75 -17.35
CA SER A 484 -17.21 -5.97 -16.56
C SER A 484 -15.80 -6.46 -16.25
N HIS A 485 -15.69 -7.27 -15.21
CA HIS A 485 -14.45 -7.94 -14.85
C HIS A 485 -13.84 -8.75 -16.01
N SER A 486 -14.66 -9.49 -16.77
CA SER A 486 -14.20 -10.27 -17.91
C SER A 486 -13.61 -9.41 -19.02
N GLN A 487 -14.17 -8.23 -19.28
CA GLN A 487 -13.65 -7.32 -20.29
C GLN A 487 -12.29 -6.75 -19.88
N TYR A 488 -12.08 -6.44 -18.60
CA TYR A 488 -10.74 -6.07 -18.11
C TYR A 488 -9.74 -7.22 -18.29
N LEU A 489 -10.13 -8.45 -17.95
CA LEU A 489 -9.27 -9.62 -18.15
C LEU A 489 -8.84 -9.80 -19.62
N ASP A 490 -9.75 -9.57 -20.57
CA ASP A 490 -9.43 -9.64 -22.01
C ASP A 490 -8.42 -8.55 -22.44
N ILE A 491 -8.53 -7.33 -21.89
CA ILE A 491 -7.56 -6.25 -22.12
C ILE A 491 -6.17 -6.66 -21.61
N PHE A 492 -6.08 -7.21 -20.39
CA PHE A 492 -4.80 -7.63 -19.82
C PHE A 492 -4.18 -8.83 -20.55
N ARG A 493 -4.99 -9.78 -21.04
CA ARG A 493 -4.51 -10.81 -21.99
C ARG A 493 -3.97 -10.19 -23.28
N GLY A 494 -4.64 -9.16 -23.79
CA GLY A 494 -4.17 -8.36 -24.92
C GLY A 494 -2.81 -7.69 -24.68
N PHE A 495 -2.54 -7.20 -23.46
CA PHE A 495 -1.22 -6.72 -23.06
C PHE A 495 -0.16 -7.84 -23.08
N SER A 496 -0.43 -8.97 -22.45
CA SER A 496 0.49 -10.13 -22.45
C SER A 496 0.83 -10.59 -23.86
N GLU A 497 -0.16 -10.73 -24.76
CA GLU A 497 0.09 -11.06 -26.16
C GLU A 497 0.93 -9.99 -26.88
N SER A 498 0.71 -8.71 -26.58
CA SER A 498 1.48 -7.61 -27.17
C SER A 498 2.94 -7.62 -26.71
N ILE A 499 3.20 -7.96 -25.45
CA ILE A 499 4.55 -8.12 -24.89
C ILE A 499 5.25 -9.32 -25.54
N HIS A 500 4.59 -10.48 -25.65
CA HIS A 500 5.16 -11.64 -26.35
C HIS A 500 5.52 -11.33 -27.81
N GLN A 501 4.68 -10.56 -28.51
CA GLN A 501 5.00 -10.13 -29.88
C GLN A 501 6.18 -9.17 -29.94
N LEU A 502 6.33 -8.27 -28.97
CA LEU A 502 7.52 -7.43 -28.85
C LEU A 502 8.77 -8.28 -28.69
N VAL A 503 8.73 -9.27 -27.79
CA VAL A 503 9.86 -10.16 -27.55
C VAL A 503 10.25 -10.91 -28.84
N SER A 504 9.26 -11.45 -29.54
CA SER A 504 9.49 -12.19 -30.78
C SER A 504 10.04 -11.31 -31.91
N HIS A 505 9.54 -10.08 -32.05
CA HIS A 505 9.95 -9.16 -33.11
C HIS A 505 11.35 -8.59 -32.88
N TYR A 506 11.64 -8.12 -31.66
CA TYR A 506 12.90 -7.42 -31.36
C TYR A 506 14.05 -8.36 -30.96
N TYR A 507 13.78 -9.58 -30.49
CA TYR A 507 14.82 -10.51 -30.03
C TYR A 507 14.85 -11.81 -30.83
N ASP A 508 13.77 -12.60 -30.79
CA ASP A 508 13.79 -13.96 -31.38
C ASP A 508 14.13 -13.93 -32.86
N SER A 509 13.36 -13.16 -33.65
CA SER A 509 13.54 -13.11 -35.10
C SER A 509 14.86 -12.49 -35.55
N VAL A 510 15.51 -11.70 -34.69
CA VAL A 510 16.74 -10.96 -34.99
C VAL A 510 18.00 -11.80 -34.72
N HIS A 511 17.95 -12.68 -33.71
CA HIS A 511 19.10 -13.45 -33.26
C HIS A 511 19.06 -14.93 -33.67
N LYS A 512 17.89 -15.50 -33.98
CA LYS A 512 17.71 -16.94 -34.21
C LYS A 512 18.71 -17.56 -35.20
N ASP A 513 18.85 -16.98 -36.39
CA ASP A 513 19.74 -17.55 -37.43
C ASP A 513 21.22 -17.48 -37.03
N ASN A 514 21.61 -16.39 -36.36
CA ASN A 514 22.97 -16.21 -35.86
C ASN A 514 23.27 -17.14 -34.68
N LEU A 515 22.31 -17.36 -33.77
CA LEU A 515 22.46 -18.32 -32.67
C LEU A 515 22.69 -19.74 -33.20
N LEU A 516 21.90 -20.16 -34.19
CA LEU A 516 22.05 -21.47 -34.83
C LEU A 516 23.42 -21.63 -35.52
N MET A 517 24.03 -20.55 -35.98
CA MET A 517 25.35 -20.57 -36.63
C MET A 517 26.51 -20.46 -35.63
N ILE A 518 26.41 -19.56 -34.65
CA ILE A 518 27.53 -19.15 -33.79
C ILE A 518 27.76 -20.15 -32.65
N ILE A 519 26.72 -20.68 -32.02
CA ILE A 519 26.89 -21.58 -30.87
C ILE A 519 27.72 -22.82 -31.25
N PRO A 520 27.47 -23.51 -32.38
CA PRO A 520 28.32 -24.62 -32.82
C PRO A 520 29.77 -24.20 -33.15
N LEU A 521 29.97 -22.98 -33.66
CA LEU A 521 31.30 -22.46 -34.02
C LEU A 521 32.15 -22.08 -32.80
N LEU A 522 31.53 -21.57 -31.74
CA LEU A 522 32.23 -21.25 -30.48
C LEU A 522 32.72 -22.51 -29.77
N GLY A 523 31.89 -23.54 -29.72
CA GLY A 523 32.15 -24.74 -28.91
C GLY A 523 32.08 -24.49 -27.40
N PRO A 524 32.07 -25.55 -26.57
CA PRO A 524 31.84 -25.45 -25.12
C PRO A 524 32.96 -24.70 -24.38
N GLU A 525 34.22 -24.87 -24.81
CA GLU A 525 35.42 -24.28 -24.21
C GLU A 525 35.40 -22.74 -24.21
N LYS A 526 34.83 -22.13 -25.26
CA LYS A 526 34.82 -20.66 -25.46
C LYS A 526 33.60 -19.96 -24.89
N LEU A 527 32.58 -20.71 -24.42
CA LEU A 527 31.41 -20.12 -23.78
C LEU A 527 31.76 -19.59 -22.40
N LEU A 528 31.10 -18.53 -21.93
CA LEU A 528 31.18 -18.11 -20.53
C LEU A 528 30.58 -19.18 -19.61
N GLU A 529 31.12 -19.30 -18.39
CA GLU A 529 30.73 -20.32 -17.41
C GLU A 529 29.21 -20.38 -17.17
N ARG A 530 28.54 -19.22 -17.11
CA ARG A 530 27.08 -19.13 -16.91
C ARG A 530 26.25 -19.84 -17.99
N TYR A 531 26.78 -20.03 -19.20
CA TYR A 531 26.12 -20.77 -20.30
C TYR A 531 26.61 -22.22 -20.43
N ARG A 532 27.65 -22.65 -19.70
CA ARG A 532 28.18 -24.03 -19.75
C ARG A 532 27.42 -25.04 -18.89
N ARG A 533 26.64 -24.57 -17.89
CA ARG A 533 25.93 -25.34 -16.83
C ARG A 533 26.03 -26.87 -16.96
N GLY A 534 27.10 -27.45 -16.42
CA GLY A 534 27.25 -28.90 -16.17
C GLY A 534 27.75 -29.76 -17.34
N ASN A 535 27.97 -29.22 -18.53
CA ASN A 535 28.44 -30.01 -19.68
C ASN A 535 29.94 -29.79 -19.93
N THR A 536 30.76 -30.75 -19.53
CA THR A 536 32.20 -30.82 -19.85
C THR A 536 32.49 -31.68 -21.09
N GLY A 537 31.46 -32.04 -21.87
CA GLY A 537 31.55 -32.89 -23.07
C GLY A 537 30.96 -32.24 -24.33
N GLU A 538 30.87 -32.99 -25.44
CA GLU A 538 30.25 -32.51 -26.69
C GLU A 538 28.79 -32.08 -26.48
N LEU A 539 28.45 -30.86 -26.94
CA LEU A 539 27.11 -30.30 -26.85
C LEU A 539 26.14 -31.05 -27.77
N LYS A 540 25.00 -31.49 -27.24
CA LYS A 540 23.90 -32.10 -28.00
C LYS A 540 23.00 -31.01 -28.60
N THR A 541 22.15 -31.39 -29.55
CA THR A 541 21.17 -30.46 -30.17
C THR A 541 20.28 -29.74 -29.15
N GLU A 542 19.87 -30.43 -28.07
CA GLU A 542 19.10 -29.84 -26.98
C GLU A 542 19.87 -28.76 -26.20
N ASP A 543 21.19 -28.88 -26.10
CA ASP A 543 22.02 -27.91 -25.39
C ASP A 543 22.11 -26.59 -26.17
N TYR A 544 22.14 -26.63 -27.51
CA TYR A 544 22.10 -25.43 -28.34
C TYR A 544 20.81 -24.62 -28.16
N LEU A 545 19.67 -25.30 -27.99
CA LEU A 545 18.39 -24.65 -27.73
C LEU A 545 18.38 -23.99 -26.35
N LYS A 546 18.90 -24.68 -25.31
CA LYS A 546 19.01 -24.11 -23.95
C LYS A 546 19.91 -22.88 -23.89
N ILE A 547 21.05 -22.91 -24.59
CA ILE A 547 21.96 -21.76 -24.67
C ILE A 547 21.27 -20.59 -25.38
N SER A 548 20.56 -20.87 -26.48
CA SER A 548 19.80 -19.85 -27.22
C SER A 548 18.73 -19.20 -26.34
N GLU A 549 17.96 -20.00 -25.61
CA GLU A 549 16.94 -19.52 -24.68
C GLU A 549 17.54 -18.69 -23.53
N ALA A 550 18.66 -19.14 -22.96
CA ALA A 550 19.37 -18.41 -21.91
C ALA A 550 19.87 -17.05 -22.41
N PHE A 551 20.43 -16.98 -23.62
CA PHE A 551 20.85 -15.73 -24.24
C PHE A 551 19.67 -14.77 -24.46
N LEU A 552 18.55 -15.26 -25.00
CA LEU A 552 17.37 -14.42 -25.25
C LEU A 552 16.77 -13.90 -23.94
N ARG A 553 16.70 -14.74 -22.90
CA ARG A 553 16.26 -14.33 -21.57
C ARG A 553 17.15 -13.24 -20.98
N ASP A 554 18.47 -13.36 -21.12
CA ASP A 554 19.41 -12.35 -20.63
C ASP A 554 19.26 -11.02 -21.38
N LEU A 555 18.98 -11.04 -22.69
CA LEU A 555 18.67 -9.82 -23.45
C LEU A 555 17.37 -9.16 -22.98
N VAL A 556 16.30 -9.94 -22.78
CA VAL A 556 15.02 -9.42 -22.28
C VAL A 556 15.20 -8.82 -20.89
N ALA A 557 15.98 -9.46 -20.00
CA ALA A 557 16.25 -8.96 -18.65
C ALA A 557 17.04 -7.64 -18.64
N ARG A 558 17.95 -7.43 -19.62
CA ARG A 558 18.73 -6.17 -19.75
C ARG A 558 17.97 -5.04 -20.42
N THR A 559 16.82 -5.33 -21.00
CA THR A 559 15.96 -4.35 -21.68
C THR A 559 15.23 -3.52 -20.63
N PHE A 560 15.27 -2.21 -20.81
CA PHE A 560 14.74 -1.28 -19.81
C PHE A 560 13.23 -1.46 -19.60
N GLY A 561 12.84 -1.83 -18.37
CA GLY A 561 11.44 -2.00 -17.96
C GLY A 561 10.66 -3.20 -18.53
N LEU A 562 11.18 -3.95 -19.52
CA LEU A 562 10.41 -4.98 -20.23
C LEU A 562 10.03 -6.16 -19.33
N GLN A 563 11.00 -6.72 -18.60
CA GLN A 563 10.75 -7.85 -17.70
C GLN A 563 9.79 -7.48 -16.56
N TYR A 564 9.99 -6.30 -15.97
CA TYR A 564 9.11 -5.76 -14.92
C TYR A 564 7.69 -5.54 -15.44
N PHE A 565 7.55 -5.06 -16.67
CA PHE A 565 6.24 -4.88 -17.28
C PHE A 565 5.51 -6.21 -17.51
N ASP A 566 6.21 -7.22 -18.02
CA ASP A 566 5.65 -8.56 -18.22
C ASP A 566 5.20 -9.19 -16.89
N HIS A 567 6.05 -9.10 -15.86
CA HIS A 567 5.73 -9.62 -14.52
C HIS A 567 4.52 -8.92 -13.91
N PHE A 568 4.43 -7.60 -14.07
CA PHE A 568 3.32 -6.80 -13.57
C PHE A 568 2.00 -7.15 -14.27
N ILE A 569 2.00 -7.25 -15.60
CA ILE A 569 0.82 -7.67 -16.36
C ILE A 569 0.39 -9.08 -15.99
N THR A 570 1.35 -10.00 -15.84
CA THR A 570 1.08 -11.37 -15.41
C THR A 570 0.46 -11.41 -14.02
N SER A 571 0.97 -10.62 -13.08
CA SER A 571 0.42 -10.52 -11.72
C SER A 571 -1.02 -10.00 -11.72
N VAL A 572 -1.33 -9.00 -12.56
CA VAL A 572 -2.70 -8.51 -12.74
C VAL A 572 -3.61 -9.59 -13.32
N ILE A 573 -3.19 -10.29 -14.37
CA ILE A 573 -3.98 -11.39 -14.98
C ILE A 573 -4.27 -12.48 -13.93
N THR A 574 -3.26 -12.89 -13.17
CA THR A 574 -3.39 -13.92 -12.13
C THR A 574 -4.40 -13.51 -11.07
N THR A 575 -4.32 -12.26 -10.61
CA THR A 575 -5.24 -11.73 -9.59
C THR A 575 -6.68 -11.68 -10.08
N LEU A 576 -6.90 -11.13 -11.29
CA LEU A 576 -8.24 -11.11 -11.91
C LEU A 576 -8.76 -12.54 -12.13
N SER A 577 -7.90 -13.46 -12.57
CA SER A 577 -8.31 -14.85 -12.80
C SER A 577 -8.74 -15.53 -11.50
N ASN A 578 -8.00 -15.32 -10.41
CA ASN A 578 -8.35 -15.81 -9.08
C ASN A 578 -9.68 -15.21 -8.56
N GLN A 579 -9.89 -13.90 -8.71
CA GLN A 579 -11.17 -13.26 -8.36
C GLN A 579 -12.34 -13.93 -9.11
N LYS A 580 -12.18 -14.18 -10.41
CA LYS A 580 -13.20 -14.83 -11.25
C LYS A 580 -13.47 -16.29 -10.86
N GLU A 581 -12.47 -17.01 -10.35
CA GLU A 581 -12.63 -18.40 -9.92
C GLU A 581 -13.42 -18.50 -8.60
N VAL A 582 -13.26 -17.53 -7.70
CA VAL A 582 -13.86 -17.54 -6.36
C VAL A 582 -15.26 -16.91 -6.35
N LEU A 583 -15.47 -15.84 -7.12
CA LEU A 583 -16.69 -15.01 -7.05
C LEU A 583 -17.60 -15.23 -8.27
N ASP A 584 -18.91 -15.15 -8.04
CA ASP A 584 -19.89 -15.05 -9.13
C ASP A 584 -19.91 -13.64 -9.76
N VAL A 585 -20.69 -13.48 -10.82
CA VAL A 585 -20.74 -12.24 -11.61
C VAL A 585 -21.20 -11.04 -10.79
N ASP A 586 -22.19 -11.21 -9.91
CA ASP A 586 -22.75 -10.12 -9.12
C ASP A 586 -21.75 -9.66 -8.05
N HIS A 587 -21.07 -10.61 -7.39
CA HIS A 587 -20.02 -10.32 -6.42
C HIS A 587 -18.77 -9.72 -7.07
N LEU A 588 -18.41 -10.11 -8.29
CA LEU A 588 -17.32 -9.49 -9.06
C LEU A 588 -17.61 -8.03 -9.39
N ASP A 589 -18.81 -7.73 -9.88
CA ASP A 589 -19.21 -6.36 -10.20
C ASP A 589 -19.23 -5.49 -8.94
N LEU A 590 -19.67 -6.05 -7.81
CA LEU A 590 -19.64 -5.38 -6.53
C LEU A 590 -18.21 -5.13 -6.04
N LEU A 591 -17.32 -6.12 -6.13
CA LEU A 591 -15.90 -5.97 -5.78
C LEU A 591 -15.19 -4.94 -6.67
N LEU A 592 -15.54 -4.86 -7.96
CA LEU A 592 -15.02 -3.82 -8.84
C LEU A 592 -15.46 -2.42 -8.43
N SER A 593 -16.65 -2.28 -7.86
CA SER A 593 -17.16 -0.99 -7.36
C SER A 593 -16.56 -0.58 -6.02
N TYR A 594 -16.01 -1.53 -5.26
CA TYR A 594 -15.40 -1.31 -3.97
C TYR A 594 -14.15 -0.43 -4.06
N ASP A 595 -14.09 0.59 -3.21
CA ASP A 595 -12.92 1.43 -3.04
C ASP A 595 -12.34 1.29 -1.61
N PRO A 596 -11.26 0.50 -1.45
CA PRO A 596 -10.61 0.30 -0.15
C PRO A 596 -10.26 1.60 0.56
N ASP A 597 -9.81 2.63 -0.18
CA ASP A 597 -9.40 3.93 0.36
C ASP A 597 -10.58 4.72 0.94
N LYS A 598 -11.82 4.32 0.69
CA LYS A 598 -13.05 4.95 1.25
C LYS A 598 -13.70 4.14 2.35
N THR A 599 -13.13 3.00 2.73
CA THR A 599 -13.76 2.06 3.68
C THR A 599 -13.78 2.59 5.10
N ILE A 600 -12.70 3.25 5.52
CA ILE A 600 -12.54 3.78 6.88
C ILE A 600 -12.12 5.25 6.83
N SER A 601 -12.67 6.06 7.74
CA SER A 601 -12.34 7.47 7.88
C SER A 601 -12.13 7.83 9.35
N LEU A 602 -10.96 8.38 9.68
CA LEU A 602 -10.66 8.84 11.04
C LEU A 602 -11.53 10.03 11.42
N ILE A 603 -12.00 10.10 12.67
CA ILE A 603 -12.73 11.26 13.16
C ILE A 603 -11.78 12.46 13.33
N ASN A 604 -10.55 12.20 13.80
CA ASN A 604 -9.55 13.22 14.10
C ASN A 604 -8.79 13.74 12.86
N ALA A 605 -8.79 12.97 11.77
CA ALA A 605 -8.15 13.32 10.51
C ALA A 605 -8.99 12.75 9.35
N PRO A 606 -10.17 13.32 9.08
CA PRO A 606 -11.15 12.72 8.17
C PRO A 606 -10.63 12.67 6.74
N ASN A 607 -10.89 11.55 6.06
CA ASN A 607 -10.55 11.39 4.65
C ASN A 607 -11.44 12.32 3.79
N PRO A 608 -10.85 13.27 3.04
CA PRO A 608 -11.60 14.23 2.22
C PRO A 608 -12.58 13.59 1.22
N ASN A 609 -12.25 12.40 0.71
CA ASN A 609 -13.06 11.68 -0.27
C ASN A 609 -14.30 11.01 0.34
N THR A 610 -14.41 11.00 1.66
CA THR A 610 -15.51 10.40 2.43
C THR A 610 -16.25 11.41 3.30
N LEU A 611 -15.83 12.69 3.29
CA LEU A 611 -16.35 13.73 4.19
C LEU A 611 -17.73 14.23 3.78
N ASP A 612 -18.70 13.33 3.78
CA ASP A 612 -20.10 13.59 3.46
C ASP A 612 -21.03 12.72 4.32
N LEU A 613 -22.31 13.11 4.31
CA LEU A 613 -23.35 12.48 5.12
C LEU A 613 -23.64 11.03 4.70
N ILE A 614 -23.37 10.69 3.44
CA ILE A 614 -23.68 9.38 2.89
C ILE A 614 -22.68 8.37 3.43
N HIS A 615 -21.38 8.63 3.26
CA HIS A 615 -20.33 7.70 3.69
C HIS A 615 -20.26 7.59 5.21
N LEU A 616 -20.28 8.70 5.93
CA LEU A 616 -20.04 8.72 7.38
C LEU A 616 -21.32 8.46 8.20
N GLY A 617 -22.48 8.52 7.56
CA GLY A 617 -23.76 8.59 8.24
C GLY A 617 -23.92 9.86 9.07
N ASN A 618 -25.10 10.06 9.65
CA ASN A 618 -25.44 11.28 10.39
C ASN A 618 -24.56 11.47 11.64
N LYS A 619 -24.33 10.39 12.39
CA LYS A 619 -23.54 10.44 13.64
C LYS A 619 -22.08 10.76 13.37
N GLY A 620 -21.42 9.96 12.52
CA GLY A 620 -20.00 10.15 12.19
C GLY A 620 -19.74 11.55 11.60
N TYR A 621 -20.60 11.98 10.67
CA TYR A 621 -20.50 13.30 10.05
C TYR A 621 -20.63 14.45 11.06
N ASN A 622 -21.60 14.39 11.99
CA ASN A 622 -21.75 15.42 13.01
C ASN A 622 -20.59 15.42 14.01
N LEU A 623 -20.06 14.25 14.39
CA LEU A 623 -18.89 14.16 15.28
C LEU A 623 -17.66 14.84 14.68
N ILE A 624 -17.39 14.58 13.39
CA ILE A 624 -16.30 15.24 12.67
C ILE A 624 -16.52 16.76 12.61
N LYS A 625 -17.75 17.22 12.33
CA LYS A 625 -18.08 18.64 12.36
C LYS A 625 -17.81 19.28 13.72
N LEU A 626 -18.24 18.64 14.81
CA LEU A 626 -17.99 19.13 16.16
C LEU A 626 -16.49 19.26 16.43
N LEU A 627 -15.71 18.24 16.07
CA LEU A 627 -14.27 18.26 16.27
C LEU A 627 -13.57 19.38 15.48
N LEU A 628 -13.97 19.61 14.23
CA LEU A 628 -13.46 20.72 13.40
C LEU A 628 -13.75 22.10 14.01
N LEU A 629 -14.76 22.21 14.88
CA LEU A 629 -15.11 23.43 15.61
C LEU A 629 -14.34 23.60 16.93
N GLY A 630 -13.46 22.65 17.28
CA GLY A 630 -12.73 22.63 18.55
C GLY A 630 -13.57 22.14 19.73
N ILE A 631 -14.67 21.43 19.46
CA ILE A 631 -15.53 20.84 20.50
C ILE A 631 -14.96 19.47 20.87
N PRO A 632 -14.80 19.15 22.17
CA PRO A 632 -14.18 17.90 22.60
C PRO A 632 -15.08 16.71 22.26
N VAL A 633 -14.59 15.84 21.39
CA VAL A 633 -15.24 14.58 20.97
C VAL A 633 -14.26 13.43 21.21
N PRO A 634 -14.69 12.27 21.73
CA PRO A 634 -13.80 11.14 21.91
C PRO A 634 -13.19 10.69 20.58
N PRO A 635 -11.88 10.40 20.54
CA PRO A 635 -11.21 10.00 19.30
C PRO A 635 -11.75 8.65 18.81
N GLY A 636 -11.68 8.44 17.50
CA GLY A 636 -12.22 7.24 16.87
C GLY A 636 -12.17 7.30 15.36
N PHE A 637 -12.86 6.36 14.72
CA PHE A 637 -13.00 6.27 13.28
C PHE A 637 -14.37 5.72 12.88
N VAL A 638 -14.72 5.92 11.62
CA VAL A 638 -15.98 5.48 11.02
C VAL A 638 -15.67 4.51 9.91
N ILE A 639 -16.20 3.28 10.02
CA ILE A 639 -16.33 2.38 8.89
C ILE A 639 -17.51 2.89 8.08
N THR A 640 -17.25 3.32 6.86
CA THR A 640 -18.22 4.06 6.05
C THR A 640 -19.27 3.12 5.46
N THR A 641 -20.31 3.69 4.85
CA THR A 641 -21.29 2.91 4.07
C THR A 641 -20.67 2.22 2.85
N GLU A 642 -19.43 2.54 2.47
CA GLU A 642 -18.72 1.82 1.39
C GLU A 642 -18.55 0.34 1.74
N PHE A 643 -18.13 0.05 2.97
CA PHE A 643 -18.09 -1.32 3.48
C PHE A 643 -19.47 -1.98 3.41
N PHE A 644 -20.52 -1.29 3.86
CA PHE A 644 -21.88 -1.85 3.85
C PHE A 644 -22.33 -2.26 2.45
N ARG A 645 -22.12 -1.39 1.45
CA ARG A 645 -22.53 -1.64 0.06
C ARG A 645 -21.81 -2.85 -0.52
N CYS A 646 -20.50 -2.92 -0.30
CA CYS A 646 -19.64 -3.92 -0.90
C CYS A 646 -19.45 -5.18 -0.03
N ARG A 647 -20.08 -5.23 1.14
CA ARG A 647 -19.87 -6.24 2.18
C ARG A 647 -19.95 -7.67 1.65
N GLN A 648 -20.95 -7.98 0.84
CA GLN A 648 -21.15 -9.34 0.33
C GLN A 648 -19.92 -9.81 -0.45
N ALA A 649 -19.36 -8.95 -1.31
CA ALA A 649 -18.15 -9.25 -2.07
C ALA A 649 -16.89 -9.27 -1.20
N ILE A 650 -16.77 -8.33 -0.25
CA ILE A 650 -15.63 -8.27 0.69
C ILE A 650 -15.57 -9.57 1.51
N VAL A 651 -16.70 -10.02 2.08
CA VAL A 651 -16.76 -11.23 2.90
C VAL A 651 -16.59 -12.50 2.05
N ALA A 652 -17.11 -12.51 0.81
CA ALA A 652 -16.97 -13.65 -0.09
C ALA A 652 -15.53 -13.83 -0.60
N PHE A 653 -14.72 -12.76 -0.66
CA PHE A 653 -13.34 -12.82 -1.12
C PHE A 653 -12.35 -12.64 0.03
N LYS A 654 -11.69 -13.73 0.41
CA LYS A 654 -10.77 -13.79 1.57
C LYS A 654 -9.76 -12.64 1.61
N GLN A 655 -9.11 -12.32 0.50
CA GLN A 655 -8.09 -11.27 0.43
C GLN A 655 -8.67 -9.87 0.67
N ALA A 656 -9.90 -9.60 0.20
CA ALA A 656 -10.57 -8.32 0.45
C ALA A 656 -11.02 -8.22 1.92
N TYR A 657 -11.46 -9.32 2.52
CA TYR A 657 -11.77 -9.37 3.95
C TYR A 657 -10.52 -9.17 4.82
N GLU A 658 -9.40 -9.82 4.48
CA GLU A 658 -8.12 -9.66 5.17
C GLU A 658 -7.62 -8.21 5.10
N ASP A 659 -7.72 -7.56 3.93
CA ASP A 659 -7.40 -6.14 3.76
C ASP A 659 -8.28 -5.24 4.65
N PHE A 660 -9.60 -5.47 4.69
CA PHE A 660 -10.50 -4.74 5.57
C PHE A 660 -10.12 -4.92 7.06
N VAL A 661 -9.82 -6.14 7.49
CA VAL A 661 -9.41 -6.42 8.87
C VAL A 661 -8.10 -5.71 9.20
N GLU A 662 -7.14 -5.71 8.28
CA GLU A 662 -5.87 -5.00 8.47
C GLU A 662 -6.08 -3.49 8.58
N GLN A 663 -6.93 -2.90 7.73
CA GLN A 663 -7.30 -1.49 7.85
C GLN A 663 -7.92 -1.19 9.23
N VAL A 664 -8.77 -2.07 9.78
CA VAL A 664 -9.30 -1.90 11.14
C VAL A 664 -8.17 -1.93 12.17
N ARG A 665 -7.23 -2.88 12.09
CA ARG A 665 -6.07 -2.97 13.01
C ARG A 665 -5.19 -1.72 12.95
N GLU A 666 -4.91 -1.22 11.75
CA GLU A 666 -4.14 0.01 11.55
C GLU A 666 -4.82 1.21 12.22
N HIS A 667 -6.13 1.35 12.06
CA HIS A 667 -6.90 2.43 12.66
C HIS A 667 -7.02 2.31 14.18
N ILE A 668 -7.06 1.09 14.71
CA ILE A 668 -6.95 0.83 16.16
C ILE A 668 -5.56 1.26 16.65
N SER A 669 -4.49 0.88 15.95
CA SER A 669 -3.12 1.27 16.29
C SER A 669 -2.94 2.80 16.29
N ILE A 670 -3.58 3.51 15.36
CA ILE A 670 -3.62 4.98 15.36
C ILE A 670 -4.36 5.49 16.60
N LEU A 671 -5.50 4.90 16.94
CA LEU A 671 -6.27 5.28 18.13
C LEU A 671 -5.50 5.03 19.43
N GLU A 672 -4.74 3.94 19.53
CA GLU A 672 -3.85 3.65 20.65
C GLU A 672 -2.78 4.72 20.83
N ARG A 673 -2.16 5.17 19.73
CA ARG A 673 -1.17 6.28 19.77
C ARG A 673 -1.81 7.60 20.21
N ILE A 674 -3.02 7.91 19.74
CA ILE A 674 -3.74 9.14 20.10
C ILE A 674 -4.15 9.13 21.57
N THR A 675 -4.71 8.01 22.04
CA THR A 675 -5.23 7.87 23.40
C THR A 675 -4.14 7.54 24.42
N ARG A 676 -2.98 7.06 23.97
CA ARG A 676 -1.91 6.46 24.79
C ARG A 676 -2.42 5.30 25.64
N ARG A 677 -3.36 4.51 25.11
CA ARG A 677 -3.95 3.32 25.72
C ARG A 677 -3.88 2.17 24.73
N ASN A 678 -3.87 0.93 25.20
CA ASN A 678 -3.74 -0.24 24.33
C ASN A 678 -5.03 -1.08 24.32
N PHE A 679 -5.51 -1.43 23.13
CA PHE A 679 -6.70 -2.24 22.94
C PHE A 679 -6.38 -3.71 23.28
N GLY A 680 -7.11 -4.27 24.24
CA GLY A 680 -6.89 -5.63 24.71
C GLY A 680 -5.74 -5.84 25.68
N SER A 681 -5.11 -4.77 26.17
CA SER A 681 -4.14 -4.82 27.27
C SER A 681 -4.83 -4.62 28.62
N ALA A 682 -4.48 -5.42 29.64
CA ALA A 682 -4.91 -5.18 31.02
C ALA A 682 -4.20 -3.96 31.63
N GLU A 683 -2.97 -3.67 31.18
CA GLU A 683 -2.27 -2.44 31.57
C GLU A 683 -2.74 -1.28 30.67
N ASN A 684 -3.37 -0.27 31.27
CA ASN A 684 -3.82 0.97 30.62
C ASN A 684 -4.75 0.71 29.41
N SER A 685 -5.92 0.12 29.72
CA SER A 685 -6.83 -0.48 28.75
C SER A 685 -7.58 0.56 27.91
N LEU A 686 -7.61 0.34 26.59
CA LEU A 686 -8.53 1.02 25.68
C LEU A 686 -9.81 0.19 25.50
N LEU A 687 -10.95 0.75 25.90
CA LEU A 687 -12.27 0.19 25.58
C LEU A 687 -12.96 1.02 24.50
N LEU A 688 -13.77 0.37 23.68
CA LEU A 688 -14.42 1.00 22.53
C LEU A 688 -15.94 0.96 22.63
N SER A 689 -16.59 1.94 22.03
CA SER A 689 -18.00 1.86 21.65
C SER A 689 -18.13 1.67 20.16
N VAL A 690 -19.05 0.79 19.75
CA VAL A 690 -19.34 0.45 18.35
C VAL A 690 -20.81 0.77 18.10
N ARG A 691 -21.07 1.81 17.31
CA ARG A 691 -22.40 2.42 17.16
C ARG A 691 -22.79 2.52 15.70
N SER A 692 -24.04 2.19 15.37
CA SER A 692 -24.58 2.43 14.02
C SER A 692 -24.72 3.93 13.73
N GLY A 693 -24.46 4.32 12.48
CA GLY A 693 -24.71 5.66 11.94
C GLY A 693 -25.28 5.56 10.52
N ALA A 694 -26.60 5.51 10.37
CA ALA A 694 -27.21 5.65 9.05
C ALA A 694 -27.26 7.13 8.63
N ALA A 695 -27.30 7.40 7.31
CA ALA A 695 -27.48 8.76 6.79
C ALA A 695 -28.81 9.38 7.27
N ILE A 696 -29.86 8.56 7.34
CA ILE A 696 -31.16 8.91 7.90
C ILE A 696 -31.25 8.38 9.33
N SER A 697 -31.58 9.26 10.28
CA SER A 697 -31.61 8.93 11.71
C SER A 697 -32.71 7.91 12.04
N MET A 698 -32.32 6.77 12.64
CA MET A 698 -33.21 5.71 13.14
C MET A 698 -32.99 5.48 14.65
N PRO A 699 -33.57 6.33 15.54
CA PRO A 699 -33.31 6.27 16.98
C PRO A 699 -33.76 4.95 17.60
N GLY A 700 -32.87 4.28 18.33
CA GLY A 700 -33.15 3.04 19.05
C GLY A 700 -33.33 1.78 18.19
N MET A 701 -33.31 1.89 16.86
CA MET A 701 -33.64 0.75 15.97
C MET A 701 -32.47 -0.20 15.72
N MET A 702 -31.24 0.28 15.92
CA MET A 702 -30.01 -0.39 15.52
C MET A 702 -29.19 -0.79 16.75
N ASN A 703 -28.35 -1.83 16.60
CA ASN A 703 -27.52 -2.32 17.69
C ASN A 703 -26.44 -1.29 18.08
N THR A 704 -26.07 -1.30 19.36
CA THR A 704 -24.97 -0.51 19.91
C THR A 704 -24.24 -1.36 20.94
N PHE A 705 -22.92 -1.41 20.83
CA PHE A 705 -22.07 -2.09 21.79
C PHE A 705 -21.23 -1.04 22.53
N LEU A 706 -21.22 -1.14 23.85
CA LEU A 706 -20.37 -0.34 24.73
C LEU A 706 -19.35 -1.28 25.38
N ASN A 707 -18.20 -0.72 25.77
CA ASN A 707 -17.13 -1.44 26.46
C ASN A 707 -16.57 -2.63 25.65
N VAL A 708 -16.55 -2.55 24.32
CA VAL A 708 -15.92 -3.57 23.46
C VAL A 708 -14.42 -3.62 23.77
N GLY A 709 -13.90 -4.84 23.89
CA GLY A 709 -12.53 -5.15 24.32
C GLY A 709 -12.42 -5.59 25.78
N ILE A 710 -13.53 -5.57 26.54
CA ILE A 710 -13.54 -6.01 27.95
C ILE A 710 -13.70 -7.54 28.06
N ASN A 711 -12.93 -8.15 28.96
CA ASN A 711 -13.06 -9.52 29.41
C ASN A 711 -12.64 -9.59 30.90
N GLU A 712 -12.65 -10.77 31.53
CA GLU A 712 -12.30 -10.87 32.95
C GLU A 712 -10.87 -10.39 33.27
N HIS A 713 -9.91 -10.62 32.38
CA HIS A 713 -8.53 -10.16 32.56
C HIS A 713 -8.42 -8.63 32.48
N ILE A 714 -9.13 -8.01 31.52
CA ILE A 714 -9.22 -6.55 31.39
C ILE A 714 -9.95 -5.92 32.58
N VAL A 715 -10.94 -6.62 33.16
CA VAL A 715 -11.60 -6.17 34.39
C VAL A 715 -10.60 -6.06 35.53
N GLU A 716 -9.70 -7.02 35.71
CA GLU A 716 -8.64 -6.97 36.72
C GLU A 716 -7.71 -5.76 36.49
N GLY A 717 -7.27 -5.54 35.24
CA GLY A 717 -6.46 -4.38 34.88
C GLY A 717 -7.14 -3.03 35.13
N LEU A 718 -8.43 -2.90 34.80
CA LEU A 718 -9.21 -1.70 35.10
C LEU A 718 -9.34 -1.43 36.60
N ILE A 719 -9.40 -2.49 37.42
CA ILE A 719 -9.41 -2.37 38.88
C ILE A 719 -8.08 -1.80 39.38
N GLU A 720 -6.97 -2.28 38.84
CA GLU A 720 -5.63 -1.80 39.17
C GLU A 720 -5.41 -0.34 38.72
N GLU A 721 -5.91 0.04 37.54
CA GLU A 721 -5.79 1.40 37.00
C GLU A 721 -6.64 2.42 37.78
N THR A 722 -7.89 2.08 38.08
CA THR A 722 -8.87 3.05 38.58
C THR A 722 -9.07 2.99 40.09
N GLY A 723 -8.75 1.87 40.74
CA GLY A 723 -9.13 1.57 42.12
C GLY A 723 -10.62 1.27 42.32
N GLU A 724 -11.44 1.35 41.27
CA GLU A 724 -12.90 1.28 41.34
C GLU A 724 -13.44 -0.10 40.95
N VAL A 725 -13.48 -1.02 41.92
CA VAL A 725 -13.89 -2.42 41.69
C VAL A 725 -15.31 -2.53 41.14
N TRP A 726 -16.24 -1.73 41.67
CA TRP A 726 -17.63 -1.77 41.24
C TRP A 726 -17.79 -1.31 39.78
N PHE A 727 -17.03 -0.29 39.38
CA PHE A 727 -17.01 0.26 38.02
C PHE A 727 -16.58 -0.79 37.00
N ALA A 728 -15.46 -1.48 37.23
CA ALA A 728 -14.94 -2.47 36.29
C ALA A 728 -15.94 -3.61 36.04
N TRP A 729 -16.52 -4.16 37.10
CA TRP A 729 -17.52 -5.24 36.99
C TRP A 729 -18.87 -4.79 36.40
N ASP A 730 -19.34 -3.56 36.67
CA ASP A 730 -20.57 -3.04 36.04
C ASP A 730 -20.36 -2.82 34.54
N ASN A 731 -19.18 -2.38 34.10
CA ASN A 731 -18.88 -2.25 32.67
C ASN A 731 -18.87 -3.60 31.95
N TYR A 732 -18.31 -4.64 32.57
CA TYR A 732 -18.34 -5.98 32.00
C TYR A 732 -19.76 -6.54 31.95
N ARG A 733 -20.54 -6.34 33.01
CA ARG A 733 -21.98 -6.68 33.03
C ARG A 733 -22.75 -6.02 31.89
N ARG A 734 -22.50 -4.74 31.65
CA ARG A 734 -23.14 -3.98 30.55
C ARG A 734 -22.76 -4.53 29.20
N PHE A 735 -21.47 -4.82 29.00
CA PHE A 735 -21.00 -5.48 27.77
C PHE A 735 -21.72 -6.80 27.53
N LEU A 736 -21.80 -7.68 28.55
CA LEU A 736 -22.51 -8.96 28.45
C LEU A 736 -24.00 -8.79 28.11
N GLN A 737 -24.65 -7.78 28.71
CA GLN A 737 -26.04 -7.46 28.43
C GLN A 737 -26.23 -7.00 26.98
N SER A 738 -25.46 -6.01 26.52
CA SER A 738 -25.51 -5.51 25.14
C SER A 738 -25.19 -6.62 24.14
N TRP A 739 -24.23 -7.49 24.46
CA TRP A 739 -23.87 -8.65 23.65
C TRP A 739 -25.04 -9.63 23.54
N GLY A 740 -25.56 -10.12 24.66
CA GLY A 740 -26.68 -11.08 24.63
C GLY A 740 -27.92 -10.52 23.93
N MET A 741 -28.22 -9.23 24.10
CA MET A 741 -29.32 -8.57 23.39
C MET A 741 -29.10 -8.52 21.87
N ALA A 742 -27.88 -8.28 21.41
CA ALA A 742 -27.56 -8.28 19.97
C ALA A 742 -27.75 -9.67 19.33
N PHE A 743 -27.59 -10.75 20.11
CA PHE A 743 -27.83 -12.13 19.69
C PHE A 743 -29.22 -12.66 20.07
N GLY A 744 -30.18 -11.75 20.34
CA GLY A 744 -31.60 -12.08 20.46
C GLY A 744 -32.12 -12.39 21.87
N MET A 745 -31.29 -12.30 22.91
CA MET A 745 -31.81 -12.34 24.29
C MET A 745 -32.67 -11.12 24.59
N GLN A 746 -33.80 -11.33 25.25
CA GLN A 746 -34.70 -10.23 25.60
C GLN A 746 -34.22 -9.51 26.86
N ARG A 747 -34.53 -8.22 26.96
CA ARG A 747 -34.20 -7.40 28.11
C ARG A 747 -34.78 -7.95 29.42
N ASP A 748 -36.01 -8.46 29.36
CA ASP A 748 -36.72 -9.04 30.51
C ASP A 748 -35.96 -10.20 31.16
N GLU A 749 -35.16 -10.93 30.39
CA GLU A 749 -34.33 -12.02 30.90
C GLU A 749 -33.22 -11.50 31.81
N PHE A 750 -32.55 -10.42 31.38
CA PHE A 750 -31.55 -9.75 32.19
C PHE A 750 -32.18 -9.08 33.41
N ASP A 751 -33.35 -8.46 33.26
CA ASP A 751 -34.09 -7.87 34.37
C ASP A 751 -34.52 -8.93 35.39
N ALA A 752 -34.90 -10.14 34.95
CA ALA A 752 -35.19 -11.27 35.83
C ALA A 752 -33.95 -11.70 36.63
N ILE A 753 -32.78 -11.80 35.99
CA ILE A 753 -31.51 -12.11 36.68
C ILE A 753 -31.18 -11.01 37.71
N MET A 754 -31.22 -9.75 37.29
CA MET A 754 -30.99 -8.60 38.18
C MET A 754 -31.93 -8.60 39.40
N ASN A 755 -33.22 -8.87 39.18
CA ASN A 755 -34.21 -8.91 40.26
C ASN A 755 -34.01 -10.11 41.20
N ALA A 756 -33.60 -11.27 40.68
CA ALA A 756 -33.26 -12.43 41.50
C ALA A 756 -32.09 -12.12 42.44
N PHE A 757 -31.03 -11.48 41.93
CA PHE A 757 -29.89 -11.05 42.76
C PHE A 757 -30.26 -9.95 43.76
N LYS A 758 -31.11 -8.99 43.38
CA LYS A 758 -31.65 -7.98 44.32
C LYS A 758 -32.41 -8.64 45.47
N ALA A 759 -33.27 -9.62 45.17
CA ALA A 759 -34.01 -10.37 46.18
C ALA A 759 -33.08 -11.20 47.07
N MET A 760 -32.09 -11.88 46.47
CA MET A 760 -31.10 -12.69 47.18
C MET A 760 -30.30 -11.88 48.21
N TYR A 761 -29.89 -10.67 47.85
CA TYR A 761 -29.07 -9.79 48.69
C TYR A 761 -29.85 -8.71 49.44
N GLY A 762 -31.19 -8.68 49.32
CA GLY A 762 -32.04 -7.67 49.96
C GLY A 762 -31.82 -6.24 49.47
N ARG A 763 -31.37 -6.05 48.21
CA ARG A 763 -31.13 -4.75 47.59
C ARG A 763 -32.37 -4.22 46.87
N ARG A 764 -32.61 -2.92 46.93
CA ARG A 764 -33.71 -2.24 46.22
C ARG A 764 -33.27 -1.73 44.85
N VAL A 765 -32.06 -1.20 44.75
CA VAL A 765 -31.50 -0.63 43.51
C VAL A 765 -30.09 -1.16 43.23
N LYS A 766 -29.68 -1.15 41.96
CA LYS A 766 -28.38 -1.70 41.51
C LYS A 766 -27.18 -1.11 42.27
N ARG A 767 -27.22 0.18 42.58
CA ARG A 767 -26.12 0.88 43.27
C ARG A 767 -25.87 0.41 44.70
N GLU A 768 -26.81 -0.32 45.31
CA GLU A 768 -26.63 -0.86 46.65
C GLU A 768 -25.84 -2.18 46.65
N PHE A 769 -25.53 -2.75 45.49
CA PHE A 769 -24.67 -3.94 45.41
C PHE A 769 -23.24 -3.61 45.83
N SER A 770 -22.66 -4.44 46.70
CA SER A 770 -21.23 -4.38 47.00
C SER A 770 -20.37 -4.84 45.82
N SER A 771 -19.06 -4.54 45.84
CA SER A 771 -18.12 -4.97 44.80
C SER A 771 -18.08 -6.49 44.58
N LYS A 772 -18.34 -7.28 45.64
CA LYS A 772 -18.46 -8.74 45.54
C LYS A 772 -19.78 -9.14 44.89
N GLU A 773 -20.88 -8.52 45.31
CA GLU A 773 -22.23 -8.82 44.79
C GLU A 773 -22.37 -8.48 43.31
N ILE A 774 -21.80 -7.35 42.85
CA ILE A 774 -21.85 -6.96 41.43
C ILE A 774 -21.03 -7.94 40.56
N ARG A 775 -19.88 -8.43 41.04
CA ARG A 775 -19.10 -9.47 40.37
C ARG A 775 -19.91 -10.75 40.19
N GLU A 776 -20.57 -11.22 41.24
CA GLU A 776 -21.40 -12.43 41.18
C GLU A 776 -22.59 -12.28 40.22
N LEU A 777 -23.21 -11.09 40.19
CA LEU A 777 -24.25 -10.77 39.21
C LEU A 777 -23.72 -10.82 37.78
N THR A 778 -22.55 -10.22 37.52
CA THR A 778 -21.89 -10.22 36.20
C THR A 778 -21.60 -11.65 35.72
N LEU A 779 -21.07 -12.50 36.60
CA LEU A 779 -20.86 -13.93 36.30
C LEU A 779 -22.19 -14.67 36.09
N GLY A 780 -23.26 -14.26 36.77
CA GLY A 780 -24.62 -14.73 36.51
C GLY A 780 -25.10 -14.40 35.09
N TYR A 781 -24.81 -13.19 34.58
CA TYR A 781 -25.09 -12.80 33.20
C TYR A 781 -24.28 -13.67 32.24
N ARG A 782 -22.96 -13.81 32.47
CA ARG A 782 -22.07 -14.65 31.64
C ARG A 782 -22.60 -16.09 31.54
N LYS A 783 -22.98 -16.69 32.67
CA LYS A 783 -23.57 -18.03 32.71
C LYS A 783 -24.88 -18.14 31.92
N ALA A 784 -25.75 -17.12 32.00
CA ALA A 784 -26.99 -17.11 31.23
C ALA A 784 -26.73 -17.08 29.72
N LEU A 785 -25.72 -16.32 29.29
CA LEU A 785 -25.24 -16.28 27.90
C LEU A 785 -24.69 -17.64 27.44
N GLU A 786 -23.82 -18.26 28.25
CA GLU A 786 -23.22 -19.58 27.99
C GLU A 786 -24.28 -20.68 27.83
N LEU A 787 -25.32 -20.68 28.66
CA LEU A 787 -26.43 -21.63 28.57
C LEU A 787 -27.21 -21.54 27.26
N ARG A 788 -27.11 -20.41 26.54
CA ARG A 788 -27.71 -20.20 25.22
C ARG A 788 -26.72 -20.34 24.05
N GLY A 789 -25.46 -20.67 24.34
CA GLY A 789 -24.40 -20.72 23.33
C GLY A 789 -24.00 -19.35 22.79
N ILE A 790 -24.30 -18.26 23.52
CA ILE A 790 -23.98 -16.88 23.13
C ILE A 790 -22.73 -16.45 23.91
N CYS A 791 -21.57 -17.03 23.62
CA CYS A 791 -20.33 -16.70 24.32
C CYS A 791 -19.62 -15.54 23.63
N PRO A 792 -19.42 -14.38 24.28
CA PRO A 792 -18.50 -13.37 23.75
C PRO A 792 -17.09 -13.96 23.68
N PRO A 793 -16.33 -13.73 22.60
CA PRO A 793 -14.94 -14.19 22.53
C PRO A 793 -14.10 -13.46 23.58
N ASP A 794 -13.13 -14.14 24.19
CA ASP A 794 -12.20 -13.48 25.12
C ASP A 794 -11.21 -12.57 24.39
N ASP A 795 -10.93 -12.85 23.11
CA ASP A 795 -10.09 -12.04 22.23
C ASP A 795 -10.77 -10.70 21.83
N PRO A 796 -10.24 -9.54 22.26
CA PRO A 796 -10.78 -8.21 21.97
C PRO A 796 -10.93 -7.90 20.48
N GLU A 797 -10.03 -8.40 19.63
CA GLU A 797 -10.10 -8.17 18.19
C GLU A 797 -11.32 -8.89 17.59
N GLN A 798 -11.52 -10.16 17.94
CA GLN A 798 -12.72 -10.91 17.56
C GLN A 798 -14.00 -10.27 18.12
N GLN A 799 -13.97 -9.72 19.34
CA GLN A 799 -15.11 -8.98 19.89
C GLN A 799 -15.47 -7.78 18.99
N LEU A 800 -14.47 -7.00 18.57
CA LEU A 800 -14.65 -5.83 17.73
C LEU A 800 -15.20 -6.19 16.35
N LEU A 801 -14.60 -7.14 15.65
CA LEU A 801 -15.05 -7.58 14.32
C LEU A 801 -16.48 -8.14 14.36
N THR A 802 -16.81 -8.89 15.42
CA THR A 802 -18.17 -9.39 15.64
C THR A 802 -19.15 -8.25 15.91
N ALA A 803 -18.78 -7.27 16.74
CA ALA A 803 -19.61 -6.10 17.04
C ALA A 803 -19.86 -5.27 15.77
N ILE A 804 -18.86 -5.04 14.92
CA ILE A 804 -19.00 -4.36 13.63
C ILE A 804 -20.01 -5.11 12.75
N THR A 805 -19.84 -6.43 12.63
CA THR A 805 -20.73 -7.29 11.83
C THR A 805 -22.17 -7.23 12.35
N GLN A 806 -22.37 -7.34 13.66
CA GLN A 806 -23.70 -7.27 14.29
C GLN A 806 -24.35 -5.88 14.16
N VAL A 807 -23.58 -4.80 14.17
CA VAL A 807 -24.11 -3.45 13.90
C VAL A 807 -24.59 -3.35 12.46
N VAL A 808 -23.81 -3.84 11.49
CA VAL A 808 -24.20 -3.86 10.08
C VAL A 808 -25.44 -4.73 9.85
N GLU A 809 -25.46 -5.94 10.42
CA GLU A 809 -26.61 -6.86 10.34
C GLU A 809 -27.87 -6.32 11.00
N SER A 810 -27.73 -5.48 12.04
CA SER A 810 -28.90 -4.86 12.68
C SER A 810 -29.72 -3.97 11.74
N TRP A 811 -29.16 -3.55 10.59
CA TRP A 811 -29.91 -2.89 9.51
C TRP A 811 -31.04 -3.77 8.98
N TYR A 812 -30.84 -5.09 8.94
CA TYR A 812 -31.83 -6.06 8.48
C TYR A 812 -32.67 -6.65 9.60
N SER A 813 -32.56 -6.14 10.84
CA SER A 813 -33.45 -6.54 11.94
C SER A 813 -34.92 -6.19 11.63
N SER A 814 -35.85 -7.00 12.13
CA SER A 814 -37.29 -6.83 11.91
C SER A 814 -37.80 -5.45 12.34
N LYS A 815 -37.29 -4.92 13.47
CA LYS A 815 -37.61 -3.57 13.96
C LYS A 815 -37.11 -2.47 13.02
N ALA A 816 -35.87 -2.60 12.51
CA ALA A 816 -35.29 -1.62 11.61
C ALA A 816 -35.98 -1.63 10.24
N GLN A 817 -36.28 -2.81 9.70
CA GLN A 817 -37.07 -2.98 8.47
C GLN A 817 -38.46 -2.34 8.62
N THR A 818 -39.20 -2.70 9.68
CA THR A 818 -40.53 -2.14 9.92
C THR A 818 -40.48 -0.61 10.06
N TYR A 819 -39.50 -0.07 10.80
CA TYR A 819 -39.34 1.38 10.91
C TYR A 819 -39.12 2.03 9.53
N ARG A 820 -38.29 1.43 8.67
CA ARG A 820 -38.05 1.93 7.31
C ARG A 820 -39.29 1.87 6.44
N GLU A 821 -40.07 0.80 6.52
CA GLU A 821 -41.35 0.66 5.81
C GLU A 821 -42.34 1.75 6.22
N ILE A 822 -42.52 1.95 7.53
CA ILE A 822 -43.42 2.98 8.09
C ILE A 822 -42.98 4.40 7.65
N MET A 823 -41.66 4.65 7.63
CA MET A 823 -41.10 5.96 7.31
C MET A 823 -40.80 6.18 5.82
N GLY A 824 -41.05 5.19 4.95
CA GLY A 824 -40.73 5.27 3.51
C GLY A 824 -39.22 5.38 3.19
N ILE A 825 -38.36 4.76 3.99
CA ILE A 825 -36.89 4.80 3.84
C ILE A 825 -36.41 3.61 3.01
N SER A 826 -35.59 3.87 1.97
CA SER A 826 -35.00 2.80 1.15
C SER A 826 -34.03 1.92 1.95
N GLU A 827 -34.05 0.61 1.68
CA GLU A 827 -33.12 -0.36 2.26
C GLU A 827 -31.68 -0.20 1.76
N ASN A 828 -31.47 0.43 0.60
CA ASN A 828 -30.16 0.57 -0.05
C ASN A 828 -29.28 1.68 0.54
N TRP A 829 -29.78 2.46 1.51
CA TRP A 829 -28.98 3.46 2.22
C TRP A 829 -27.86 2.83 3.05
N GLY A 830 -28.16 1.71 3.71
CA GLY A 830 -27.24 1.05 4.61
C GLY A 830 -26.90 1.85 5.87
N THR A 831 -25.84 1.40 6.55
CA THR A 831 -25.36 2.02 7.80
C THR A 831 -23.84 2.08 7.84
N ALA A 832 -23.30 3.18 8.33
CA ALA A 832 -21.91 3.29 8.76
C ALA A 832 -21.76 2.78 10.20
N VAL A 833 -20.54 2.44 10.60
CA VAL A 833 -20.22 2.00 11.96
C VAL A 833 -19.22 2.98 12.57
N THR A 834 -19.63 3.71 13.59
CA THR A 834 -18.76 4.63 14.35
C THR A 834 -18.11 3.85 15.50
N ILE A 835 -16.78 3.84 15.53
CA ILE A 835 -15.95 3.22 16.57
C ILE A 835 -15.24 4.34 17.31
N GLN A 836 -15.46 4.46 18.62
CA GLN A 836 -14.88 5.53 19.45
C GLN A 836 -14.33 4.99 20.76
N ALA A 837 -13.27 5.63 21.26
CA ALA A 837 -12.79 5.42 22.60
C ALA A 837 -13.90 5.67 23.63
N MET A 838 -14.01 4.78 24.62
CA MET A 838 -14.96 4.93 25.72
C MET A 838 -14.58 6.11 26.62
N VAL A 839 -15.60 6.85 27.02
CA VAL A 839 -15.56 7.86 28.09
C VAL A 839 -16.60 7.45 29.12
N PHE A 840 -16.26 7.51 30.40
CA PHE A 840 -17.04 6.86 31.45
C PHE A 840 -17.74 7.85 32.38
N GLY A 841 -19.05 8.03 32.22
CA GLY A 841 -19.88 8.77 33.18
C GLY A 841 -20.16 8.01 34.49
N ASN A 842 -19.74 6.75 34.58
CA ASN A 842 -19.90 5.87 35.72
C ASN A 842 -18.59 5.54 36.46
N LEU A 843 -17.51 6.26 36.16
CA LEU A 843 -16.20 6.02 36.77
C LEU A 843 -16.25 6.19 38.29
N ASP A 844 -16.74 7.36 38.75
CA ASP A 844 -16.81 7.71 40.16
C ASP A 844 -17.99 8.68 40.43
N THR A 845 -17.97 9.32 41.60
CA THR A 845 -19.01 10.29 42.01
C THR A 845 -18.86 11.67 41.37
N HIS A 846 -17.71 11.97 40.79
CA HIS A 846 -17.40 13.21 40.05
C HIS A 846 -17.57 13.05 38.53
N SER A 847 -18.06 11.89 38.09
CA SER A 847 -18.30 11.57 36.70
C SER A 847 -19.80 11.47 36.42
N GLY A 848 -20.21 11.87 35.22
CA GLY A 848 -21.61 11.86 34.86
C GLY A 848 -21.87 11.88 33.36
N ALA A 849 -23.11 11.60 33.00
CA ALA A 849 -23.61 11.65 31.63
C ALA A 849 -24.95 12.38 31.59
N GLY A 850 -25.23 13.04 30.48
CA GLY A 850 -26.47 13.81 30.35
C GLY A 850 -26.84 14.15 28.91
N VAL A 851 -28.06 14.66 28.79
CA VAL A 851 -28.62 15.21 27.55
C VAL A 851 -29.01 16.65 27.83
N MET A 852 -28.45 17.58 27.06
CA MET A 852 -28.75 19.00 27.12
C MET A 852 -29.41 19.46 25.84
N PHE A 853 -30.58 20.08 25.98
CA PHE A 853 -31.19 20.92 24.98
C PHE A 853 -30.66 22.34 25.11
N THR A 854 -30.28 22.92 23.99
CA THR A 854 -29.80 24.31 23.92
C THR A 854 -30.88 25.36 24.18
N HIS A 855 -32.15 24.99 23.97
CA HIS A 855 -33.32 25.82 24.18
C HIS A 855 -34.37 25.04 24.96
N HIS A 856 -35.34 25.77 25.53
CA HIS A 856 -36.44 25.16 26.25
C HIS A 856 -37.34 24.35 25.28
N PRO A 857 -37.54 23.04 25.49
CA PRO A 857 -38.26 22.20 24.52
C PRO A 857 -39.77 22.50 24.42
N ARG A 858 -40.34 23.24 25.38
CA ARG A 858 -41.78 23.58 25.43
C ARG A 858 -42.10 25.05 25.22
N GLN A 859 -41.10 25.93 25.21
CA GLN A 859 -41.31 27.38 25.06
C GLN A 859 -40.63 27.81 23.77
N VAL A 860 -41.29 28.67 23.01
CA VAL A 860 -40.71 29.25 21.81
C VAL A 860 -39.82 30.42 22.23
N GLY A 861 -38.57 30.43 21.77
CA GLY A 861 -37.62 31.50 22.06
C GLY A 861 -36.29 31.27 21.34
N ASP A 862 -35.60 32.37 21.04
CA ASP A 862 -34.32 32.38 20.30
C ASP A 862 -33.07 32.49 21.22
N GLU A 863 -33.31 32.58 22.54
CA GLU A 863 -32.25 32.64 23.53
C GLU A 863 -31.79 31.23 23.94
N ILE A 864 -30.47 31.03 24.02
CA ILE A 864 -29.90 29.81 24.59
C ILE A 864 -30.28 29.73 26.06
N ARG A 865 -31.14 28.76 26.37
CA ARG A 865 -31.57 28.40 27.73
C ARG A 865 -31.36 26.91 27.91
N PRO A 866 -30.20 26.50 28.46
CA PRO A 866 -29.87 25.10 28.67
C PRO A 866 -30.93 24.40 29.52
N TRP A 867 -31.46 23.30 28.98
CA TRP A 867 -32.49 22.50 29.63
C TRP A 867 -32.19 21.03 29.42
N GLY A 868 -32.48 20.16 30.38
CA GLY A 868 -32.29 18.73 30.16
C GLY A 868 -32.09 17.94 31.43
N ASP A 869 -31.52 16.75 31.30
CA ASP A 869 -31.35 15.81 32.39
C ASP A 869 -29.94 15.21 32.37
N PHE A 870 -29.29 15.15 33.53
CA PHE A 870 -28.01 14.46 33.74
C PHE A 870 -28.07 13.51 34.94
N THR A 871 -27.05 12.68 35.08
CA THR A 871 -26.91 11.72 36.18
C THR A 871 -25.44 11.50 36.53
N LEU A 872 -25.14 11.26 37.81
CA LEU A 872 -23.79 11.00 38.32
C LEU A 872 -23.58 9.51 38.54
N GLY A 873 -22.43 8.95 38.16
CA GLY A 873 -22.12 7.53 38.39
C GLY A 873 -22.93 6.56 37.53
N ASN A 874 -23.29 6.95 36.31
CA ASN A 874 -24.09 6.17 35.34
C ASN A 874 -23.63 6.47 33.90
N GLN A 875 -24.02 5.61 32.96
CA GLN A 875 -23.76 5.85 31.53
C GLN A 875 -24.97 6.53 30.85
N GLY A 876 -24.73 7.14 29.69
CA GLY A 876 -25.78 7.88 28.96
C GLY A 876 -27.02 7.05 28.61
N GLU A 877 -26.86 5.73 28.41
CA GLU A 877 -27.99 4.80 28.19
C GLU A 877 -28.99 4.82 29.35
N ASP A 878 -28.53 5.00 30.59
CA ASP A 878 -29.39 5.02 31.76
C ASP A 878 -30.32 6.26 31.75
N VAL A 879 -29.86 7.38 31.18
CA VAL A 879 -30.62 8.63 31.02
C VAL A 879 -31.66 8.48 29.92
N VAL A 880 -31.25 8.01 28.74
CA VAL A 880 -32.14 7.84 27.57
C VAL A 880 -33.19 6.75 27.84
N GLY A 881 -32.80 5.67 28.52
CA GLY A 881 -33.71 4.58 28.89
C GLY A 881 -34.68 4.92 30.03
N GLY A 882 -34.52 6.06 30.71
CA GLY A 882 -35.37 6.46 31.85
C GLY A 882 -35.28 5.52 33.05
N LEU A 883 -34.14 4.85 33.23
CA LEU A 883 -33.95 3.77 34.22
C LEU A 883 -33.49 4.28 35.59
N VAL A 884 -33.02 5.53 35.63
CA VAL A 884 -32.45 6.16 36.81
C VAL A 884 -33.12 7.50 37.06
N LYS A 885 -33.09 7.94 38.32
CA LYS A 885 -33.53 9.28 38.69
C LYS A 885 -32.51 10.30 38.15
N THR A 886 -32.99 11.26 37.35
CA THR A 886 -32.17 12.30 36.74
C THR A 886 -32.16 13.59 37.55
N LEU A 887 -31.18 14.43 37.27
CA LEU A 887 -30.95 15.75 37.86
C LEU A 887 -31.04 16.82 36.76
N PRO A 888 -31.54 18.03 37.05
CA PRO A 888 -31.72 19.11 36.08
C PRO A 888 -30.39 19.72 35.61
N ILE A 889 -30.32 20.20 34.37
CA ILE A 889 -29.10 20.84 33.83
C ILE A 889 -28.89 22.24 34.41
N SER A 890 -29.93 23.08 34.45
CA SER A 890 -29.85 24.48 34.92
C SER A 890 -30.57 24.71 36.25
N GLU A 891 -30.19 25.78 36.95
CA GLU A 891 -30.87 26.24 38.17
C GLU A 891 -32.28 26.74 37.88
N GLU A 892 -32.48 27.43 36.76
CA GLU A 892 -33.81 27.84 36.28
C GLU A 892 -34.75 26.63 36.16
N GLN A 893 -34.29 25.55 35.51
CA GLN A 893 -35.04 24.31 35.42
C GLN A 893 -35.33 23.70 36.78
N ARG A 894 -34.34 23.68 37.69
CA ARG A 894 -34.48 23.11 39.04
C ARG A 894 -35.58 23.81 39.83
N ILE A 895 -35.58 25.15 39.82
CA ILE A 895 -36.55 25.99 40.53
C ILE A 895 -37.94 25.81 39.93
N LEU A 896 -38.08 25.92 38.61
CA LEU A 896 -39.38 25.79 37.91
C LEU A 896 -40.03 24.43 38.12
N GLN A 897 -39.23 23.36 38.23
CA GLN A 897 -39.73 22.00 38.44
C GLN A 897 -39.82 21.59 39.92
N GLY A 898 -39.52 22.50 40.86
CA GLY A 898 -39.53 22.19 42.29
C GLY A 898 -38.62 21.02 42.69
N ARG A 899 -37.48 20.83 42.01
CA ARG A 899 -36.54 19.71 42.30
C ARG A 899 -35.60 20.10 43.45
N GLU A 900 -35.60 19.30 44.53
CA GLU A 900 -34.95 19.65 45.81
C GLU A 900 -33.45 19.35 45.93
N LYS A 901 -32.80 18.68 44.97
CA LYS A 901 -31.41 18.21 45.13
C LYS A 901 -30.34 19.21 44.69
N ILE A 902 -29.96 19.17 43.41
CA ILE A 902 -28.82 19.89 42.82
C ILE A 902 -29.06 20.03 41.30
N SER A 903 -28.36 20.95 40.63
CA SER A 903 -28.28 21.02 39.16
C SER A 903 -26.83 20.87 38.66
N LEU A 904 -26.65 20.69 37.35
CA LEU A 904 -25.30 20.67 36.76
C LEU A 904 -24.64 22.05 36.91
N GLU A 905 -25.41 23.12 36.74
CA GLU A 905 -24.98 24.51 36.92
C GLU A 905 -24.45 24.79 38.33
N SER A 906 -25.08 24.24 39.38
CA SER A 906 -24.66 24.46 40.77
C SER A 906 -23.45 23.62 41.18
N GLU A 907 -23.42 22.33 40.83
CA GLU A 907 -22.42 21.38 41.35
C GLU A 907 -21.20 21.24 40.44
N PHE A 908 -21.36 21.38 39.12
CA PHE A 908 -20.29 21.28 38.13
C PHE A 908 -20.25 22.52 37.23
N PRO A 909 -20.05 23.72 37.81
CA PRO A 909 -20.22 24.99 37.09
C PRO A 909 -19.28 25.11 35.88
N GLN A 910 -18.08 24.56 35.95
CA GLN A 910 -17.11 24.59 34.86
C GLN A 910 -17.57 23.72 33.66
N ILE A 911 -18.10 22.53 33.93
CA ILE A 911 -18.69 21.66 32.91
C ILE A 911 -19.91 22.33 32.27
N TYR A 912 -20.81 22.88 33.10
CA TYR A 912 -21.98 23.61 32.62
C TYR A 912 -21.60 24.80 31.73
N GLN A 913 -20.66 25.64 32.16
CA GLN A 913 -20.19 26.78 31.38
C GLN A 913 -19.61 26.33 30.03
N ARG A 914 -18.83 25.25 30.01
CA ARG A 914 -18.29 24.70 28.76
C ARG A 914 -19.39 24.22 27.82
N LEU A 915 -20.44 23.57 28.33
CA LEU A 915 -21.61 23.19 27.53
C LEU A 915 -22.35 24.41 26.96
N VAL A 916 -22.48 25.49 27.74
CA VAL A 916 -23.07 26.76 27.27
C VAL A 916 -22.23 27.40 26.17
N GLU A 917 -20.91 27.39 26.29
CA GLU A 917 -20.00 27.84 25.22
C GLU A 917 -20.17 27.03 23.95
N ILE A 918 -20.25 25.71 24.06
CA ILE A 918 -20.51 24.81 22.93
C ILE A 918 -21.85 25.17 22.27
N ALA A 919 -22.91 25.35 23.05
CA ALA A 919 -24.22 25.78 22.53
C ALA A 919 -24.14 27.11 21.77
N LYS A 920 -23.40 28.10 22.31
CA LYS A 920 -23.18 29.41 21.66
C LYS A 920 -22.40 29.27 20.35
N ILE A 921 -21.37 28.41 20.32
CA ILE A 921 -20.62 28.11 19.09
C ILE A 921 -21.58 27.55 18.04
N LEU A 922 -22.33 26.50 18.37
CA LEU A 922 -23.19 25.82 17.40
C LEU A 922 -24.30 26.75 16.87
N ILE A 923 -24.98 27.48 17.75
CA ILE A 923 -26.16 28.26 17.35
C ILE A 923 -25.76 29.65 16.84
N TYR A 924 -24.98 30.40 17.60
CA TYR A 924 -24.72 31.80 17.25
C TYR A 924 -23.58 31.97 16.26
N ARG A 925 -22.51 31.17 16.35
CA ARG A 925 -21.37 31.24 15.42
C ARG A 925 -21.65 30.46 14.14
N GLU A 926 -22.00 29.18 14.27
CA GLU A 926 -22.19 28.27 13.13
C GLU A 926 -23.61 28.29 12.54
N LYS A 927 -24.55 29.03 13.17
CA LYS A 927 -25.94 29.19 12.70
C LYS A 927 -26.71 27.87 12.61
N TRP A 928 -26.39 26.89 13.45
CA TRP A 928 -27.19 25.68 13.56
C TRP A 928 -28.54 26.02 14.21
N GLY A 929 -29.58 25.25 13.89
CA GLY A 929 -30.84 25.32 14.65
C GLY A 929 -30.64 24.87 16.11
N PRO A 930 -31.65 25.00 16.97
CA PRO A 930 -31.62 24.46 18.32
C PRO A 930 -31.13 23.00 18.33
N GLN A 931 -30.17 22.69 19.19
CA GLN A 931 -29.54 21.37 19.29
C GLN A 931 -29.95 20.63 20.57
N GLU A 932 -29.96 19.31 20.46
CA GLU A 932 -29.87 18.33 21.55
C GLU A 932 -28.46 17.74 21.55
N ILE A 933 -27.78 17.83 22.70
CA ILE A 933 -26.38 17.47 22.89
C ILE A 933 -26.31 16.35 23.93
N GLU A 934 -25.80 15.19 23.54
CA GLU A 934 -25.45 14.10 24.44
C GLU A 934 -23.99 14.28 24.88
N PHE A 935 -23.75 14.30 26.19
CA PHE A 935 -22.42 14.53 26.74
C PHE A 935 -22.09 13.57 27.89
N THR A 936 -20.81 13.43 28.16
CA THR A 936 -20.27 12.71 29.31
C THR A 936 -19.09 13.51 29.85
N PHE A 937 -18.95 13.57 31.18
CA PHE A 937 -17.82 14.22 31.83
C PHE A 937 -17.17 13.29 32.85
N GLN A 938 -15.85 13.41 32.96
CA GLN A 938 -15.01 12.69 33.92
C GLN A 938 -14.26 13.70 34.76
N GLY A 939 -14.66 13.84 36.02
CA GLY A 939 -14.18 14.90 36.91
C GLY A 939 -14.79 16.27 36.62
N ASP A 940 -14.34 17.27 37.38
CA ASP A 940 -14.98 18.58 37.43
C ASP A 940 -14.40 19.59 36.41
N SER A 941 -13.31 19.22 35.72
CA SER A 941 -12.59 20.08 34.77
C SER A 941 -13.27 20.15 33.40
N PRO A 942 -13.29 21.30 32.71
CA PRO A 942 -13.76 21.42 31.32
C PRO A 942 -13.09 20.45 30.34
N ASP A 943 -11.83 20.07 30.60
CA ASP A 943 -11.09 19.12 29.76
C ASP A 943 -11.61 17.69 29.88
N GLY A 944 -12.33 17.40 30.97
CA GLY A 944 -13.00 16.12 31.20
C GLY A 944 -14.36 16.00 30.51
N LEU A 945 -14.86 17.05 29.83
CA LEU A 945 -16.14 17.03 29.12
C LEU A 945 -15.97 16.54 27.68
N TYR A 946 -16.81 15.59 27.29
CA TYR A 946 -16.87 15.05 25.94
C TYR A 946 -18.30 15.10 25.39
N VAL A 947 -18.44 15.62 24.17
CA VAL A 947 -19.69 15.56 23.39
C VAL A 947 -19.70 14.26 22.59
N LEU A 948 -20.72 13.45 22.83
CA LEU A 948 -20.89 12.13 22.21
C LEU A 948 -21.82 12.16 21.00
N GLN A 949 -22.72 13.15 20.93
CA GLN A 949 -23.63 13.35 19.81
C GLN A 949 -24.21 14.76 19.86
N SER A 950 -24.45 15.36 18.70
CA SER A 950 -25.33 16.53 18.56
C SER A 950 -26.32 16.27 17.42
N ARG A 951 -27.58 16.66 17.62
CA ARG A 951 -28.61 16.61 16.59
C ARG A 951 -29.57 17.77 16.74
N ASN A 952 -30.28 18.10 15.67
CA ASN A 952 -31.35 19.09 15.72
C ASN A 952 -32.39 18.70 16.76
N MET A 953 -32.68 19.64 17.67
CA MET A 953 -33.76 19.54 18.62
C MET A 953 -35.09 19.58 17.87
N VAL A 954 -36.01 18.74 18.30
CA VAL A 954 -37.38 18.79 17.80
C VAL A 954 -38.12 19.87 18.59
N THR A 955 -38.34 21.02 17.96
CA THR A 955 -39.15 22.11 18.53
C THR A 955 -40.62 21.85 18.27
N ARG A 956 -41.48 21.98 19.30
CA ARG A 956 -42.94 21.90 19.13
C ARG A 956 -43.41 23.00 18.16
N LYS A 957 -44.14 22.63 17.11
CA LYS A 957 -44.81 23.61 16.24
C LYS A 957 -46.15 24.00 16.87
N THR A 958 -46.37 25.29 17.04
CA THR A 958 -47.63 25.88 17.49
C THR A 958 -48.61 25.97 16.32
N GLU A 959 -49.43 24.94 16.14
CA GLU A 959 -50.65 24.99 15.32
C GLU A 959 -51.72 24.13 16.01
N ARG A 960 -52.90 24.71 16.29
CA ARG A 960 -54.16 24.09 16.77
C ARG A 960 -54.03 22.73 17.46
N HIS A 961 -54.17 22.70 18.79
CA HIS A 961 -54.08 21.46 19.56
C HIS A 961 -55.41 21.14 20.26
N PRO A 962 -55.83 19.87 20.30
CA PRO A 962 -57.00 19.45 21.06
C PRO A 962 -56.74 19.62 22.56
N VAL A 963 -57.71 20.15 23.31
CA VAL A 963 -57.70 20.28 24.77
C VAL A 963 -59.00 19.73 25.33
N PHE A 964 -59.00 19.30 26.59
CA PHE A 964 -60.23 18.86 27.26
C PHE A 964 -61.07 20.06 27.67
N VAL A 965 -62.39 19.99 27.47
CA VAL A 965 -63.33 21.02 27.92
C VAL A 965 -63.37 21.03 29.45
N HIS A 966 -63.06 22.17 30.06
CA HIS A 966 -63.06 22.31 31.52
C HIS A 966 -64.48 22.24 32.09
N THR A 967 -64.83 21.09 32.68
CA THR A 967 -66.08 20.85 33.40
C THR A 967 -65.79 20.31 34.81
N PRO A 968 -66.69 20.47 35.81
CA PRO A 968 -66.52 19.86 37.13
C PRO A 968 -66.34 18.33 37.07
N GLN A 969 -66.97 17.68 36.09
CA GLN A 969 -66.85 16.24 35.84
C GLN A 969 -65.43 15.83 35.39
N LEU A 970 -64.73 16.71 34.67
CA LEU A 970 -63.33 16.49 34.28
C LEU A 970 -62.44 16.41 35.53
N GLU A 971 -62.63 17.31 36.49
CA GLU A 971 -61.86 17.32 37.75
C GLU A 971 -62.10 16.05 38.59
N GLU A 972 -63.37 15.60 38.68
CA GLU A 972 -63.73 14.36 39.39
C GLU A 972 -63.14 13.10 38.74
N SER A 973 -62.87 13.14 37.44
CA SER A 973 -62.35 12.01 36.66
C SER A 973 -60.82 11.91 36.64
N TYR A 974 -60.10 12.87 37.24
CA TYR A 974 -58.64 12.92 37.23
C TYR A 974 -58.03 11.71 37.95
N LEU A 975 -57.16 10.97 37.25
CA LEU A 975 -56.49 9.79 37.79
C LEU A 975 -55.08 10.12 38.29
N ALA A 976 -54.26 10.69 37.42
CA ALA A 976 -52.86 11.02 37.67
C ALA A 976 -52.32 11.96 36.58
N SER A 977 -51.06 12.35 36.71
CA SER A 977 -50.30 12.96 35.62
C SER A 977 -48.97 12.27 35.42
N GLY A 978 -48.52 12.25 34.17
CA GLY A 978 -47.16 11.94 33.75
C GLY A 978 -46.51 13.17 33.10
N ILE A 979 -45.58 12.90 32.19
CA ILE A 979 -44.88 13.90 31.39
C ILE A 979 -45.52 13.91 30.00
N GLY A 980 -46.24 14.98 29.65
CA GLY A 980 -46.75 15.19 28.30
C GLY A 980 -45.60 15.41 27.31
N VAL A 981 -45.55 14.58 26.25
CA VAL A 981 -44.50 14.59 25.24
C VAL A 981 -44.97 15.24 23.94
N SER A 982 -46.02 14.68 23.32
CA SER A 982 -46.50 15.06 21.98
C SER A 982 -48.02 14.88 21.89
N GLY A 983 -48.67 15.62 21.00
CA GLY A 983 -50.13 15.66 20.85
C GLY A 983 -50.85 16.47 21.93
N GLY A 984 -52.18 16.54 21.82
CA GLY A 984 -53.07 17.19 22.79
C GLY A 984 -53.99 16.18 23.46
N ALA A 985 -55.17 16.63 23.88
CA ALA A 985 -56.22 15.78 24.43
C ALA A 985 -56.62 14.65 23.46
N LEU A 986 -56.68 13.42 23.97
CA LEU A 986 -57.11 12.23 23.25
C LEU A 986 -57.94 11.34 24.20
N SER A 987 -59.17 11.03 23.79
CA SER A 987 -60.07 10.11 24.48
C SER A 987 -60.16 8.81 23.68
N GLY A 988 -59.86 7.66 24.29
CA GLY A 988 -59.73 6.39 23.57
C GLY A 988 -59.88 5.15 24.45
N LYS A 989 -59.90 3.99 23.80
CA LYS A 989 -59.92 2.67 24.47
C LYS A 989 -58.52 2.14 24.74
N VAL A 990 -58.36 1.50 25.89
CA VAL A 990 -57.10 0.93 26.33
C VAL A 990 -56.77 -0.37 25.60
N VAL A 991 -55.53 -0.47 25.12
CA VAL A 991 -54.94 -1.66 24.50
C VAL A 991 -53.56 -1.94 25.08
N PHE A 992 -53.16 -3.22 25.11
CA PHE A 992 -51.86 -3.64 25.64
C PHE A 992 -50.98 -4.30 24.58
N THR A 993 -51.58 -5.01 23.61
CA THR A 993 -50.84 -5.78 22.59
C THR A 993 -51.26 -5.44 21.16
N LEU A 994 -50.44 -5.83 20.17
CA LEU A 994 -50.77 -5.66 18.75
C LEU A 994 -52.07 -6.36 18.36
N GLU A 995 -52.34 -7.54 18.91
CA GLU A 995 -53.60 -8.27 18.66
C GLU A 995 -54.81 -7.49 19.19
N ASP A 996 -54.66 -6.79 20.32
CA ASP A 996 -55.74 -5.93 20.84
C ASP A 996 -56.04 -4.80 19.87
N ILE A 997 -55.00 -4.15 19.34
CA ILE A 997 -55.13 -3.08 18.36
C ILE A 997 -55.85 -3.58 17.11
N GLN A 998 -55.39 -4.69 16.53
CA GLN A 998 -55.99 -5.27 15.32
C GLN A 998 -57.45 -5.65 15.54
N GLN A 999 -57.78 -6.25 16.68
CA GLN A 999 -59.14 -6.63 17.02
C GLN A 999 -60.06 -5.40 17.10
N PHE A 1000 -59.65 -4.35 17.82
CA PHE A 1000 -60.47 -3.14 17.92
C PHE A 1000 -60.56 -2.38 16.60
N ARG A 1001 -59.49 -2.33 15.79
CA ARG A 1001 -59.54 -1.73 14.45
C ARG A 1001 -60.52 -2.44 13.51
N LEU A 1002 -60.75 -3.75 13.68
CA LEU A 1002 -61.76 -4.50 12.92
C LEU A 1002 -63.19 -4.25 13.43
N GLN A 1003 -63.37 -4.12 14.74
CA GLN A 1003 -64.69 -3.98 15.37
C GLN A 1003 -65.19 -2.53 15.38
N GLU A 1004 -64.28 -1.59 15.61
CA GLU A 1004 -64.52 -0.16 15.84
C GLU A 1004 -63.40 0.67 15.18
N PRO A 1005 -63.38 0.78 13.84
CA PRO A 1005 -62.25 1.35 13.10
C PRO A 1005 -61.94 2.81 13.47
N GLU A 1006 -62.97 3.59 13.84
CA GLU A 1006 -62.88 5.02 14.15
C GLU A 1006 -62.55 5.32 15.63
N THR A 1007 -62.58 4.32 16.51
CA THR A 1007 -62.34 4.54 17.94
C THR A 1007 -60.85 4.75 18.20
N PRO A 1008 -60.41 5.86 18.83
CA PRO A 1008 -59.01 6.04 19.17
C PRO A 1008 -58.52 4.99 20.17
N LEU A 1009 -57.30 4.49 19.98
CA LEU A 1009 -56.70 3.46 20.83
C LEU A 1009 -55.48 4.00 21.57
N ILE A 1010 -55.46 3.77 22.89
CA ILE A 1010 -54.39 4.20 23.78
C ILE A 1010 -53.60 2.98 24.26
N LEU A 1011 -52.36 2.86 23.78
CA LEU A 1011 -51.43 1.80 24.14
C LEU A 1011 -50.83 2.08 25.52
N ILE A 1012 -51.05 1.15 26.47
CA ILE A 1012 -50.47 1.21 27.81
C ILE A 1012 -49.30 0.23 27.92
N ARG A 1013 -48.12 0.73 28.31
CA ARG A 1013 -46.92 -0.10 28.58
C ARG A 1013 -46.23 0.30 29.88
N SER A 1014 -45.46 -0.61 30.49
CA SER A 1014 -44.58 -0.26 31.61
C SER A 1014 -43.55 0.80 31.15
N ASP A 1015 -42.90 0.50 30.04
CA ASP A 1015 -41.93 1.28 29.30
C ASP A 1015 -41.99 0.80 27.85
N THR A 1016 -41.67 1.66 26.89
CA THR A 1016 -41.61 1.25 25.48
C THR A 1016 -40.19 0.91 25.10
N VAL A 1017 -40.03 -0.18 24.36
CA VAL A 1017 -38.78 -0.58 23.73
C VAL A 1017 -38.88 -0.36 22.22
N PRO A 1018 -37.74 -0.30 21.50
CA PRO A 1018 -37.74 -0.17 20.04
C PRO A 1018 -38.56 -1.24 19.30
N ASP A 1019 -38.75 -2.41 19.91
CA ASP A 1019 -39.54 -3.51 19.33
C ASP A 1019 -41.04 -3.17 19.22
N ASP A 1020 -41.53 -2.18 19.99
CA ASP A 1020 -42.94 -1.76 20.02
C ASP A 1020 -43.34 -0.85 18.85
N ILE A 1021 -42.47 -0.66 17.86
CA ILE A 1021 -42.68 0.31 16.77
C ILE A 1021 -43.97 0.05 15.99
N ARG A 1022 -44.40 -1.21 15.86
CA ARG A 1022 -45.65 -1.58 15.18
C ARG A 1022 -46.87 -1.16 15.99
N GLU A 1023 -46.88 -1.50 17.26
CA GLU A 1023 -47.92 -1.16 18.23
C GLU A 1023 -48.07 0.36 18.34
N ILE A 1024 -46.95 1.07 18.49
CA ILE A 1024 -46.88 2.53 18.56
C ILE A 1024 -47.41 3.18 17.28
N SER A 1025 -47.05 2.64 16.11
CA SER A 1025 -47.53 3.19 14.83
C SER A 1025 -49.03 3.00 14.64
N MET A 1026 -49.60 1.89 15.11
CA MET A 1026 -51.02 1.56 14.94
C MET A 1026 -51.93 2.15 16.03
N ALA A 1027 -51.39 2.51 17.20
CA ALA A 1027 -52.11 3.22 18.25
C ALA A 1027 -52.24 4.73 17.94
N ASP A 1028 -53.19 5.41 18.58
CA ASP A 1028 -53.38 6.86 18.46
C ASP A 1028 -52.77 7.61 19.65
N GLY A 1029 -52.78 6.95 20.82
CA GLY A 1029 -52.22 7.43 22.07
C GLY A 1029 -51.26 6.43 22.70
N ILE A 1030 -50.28 6.92 23.46
CA ILE A 1030 -49.32 6.10 24.21
C ILE A 1030 -49.24 6.62 25.64
N LEU A 1031 -49.36 5.70 26.60
CA LEU A 1031 -49.23 5.97 28.03
C LEU A 1031 -48.23 4.99 28.66
N THR A 1032 -47.13 5.52 29.23
CA THR A 1032 -46.11 4.69 29.90
C THR A 1032 -45.96 4.97 31.39
N GLY A 1033 -45.61 3.94 32.16
CA GLY A 1033 -45.38 4.05 33.61
C GLY A 1033 -44.01 4.65 33.95
N LYS A 1034 -43.01 4.36 33.11
CA LYS A 1034 -41.63 4.86 33.21
C LYS A 1034 -41.25 5.67 31.96
N GLY A 1035 -40.13 6.39 32.03
CA GLY A 1035 -39.58 7.14 30.91
C GLY A 1035 -39.62 8.66 31.11
N GLY A 1036 -38.60 9.34 30.61
CA GLY A 1036 -38.50 10.80 30.58
C GLY A 1036 -38.89 11.39 29.20
N PRO A 1037 -38.82 12.73 29.04
CA PRO A 1037 -39.13 13.41 27.77
C PRO A 1037 -38.19 13.01 26.62
N THR A 1038 -37.04 12.41 26.92
CA THR A 1038 -36.04 11.89 25.99
C THR A 1038 -36.11 10.37 25.78
N SER A 1039 -37.11 9.70 26.35
CA SER A 1039 -37.25 8.24 26.25
C SER A 1039 -37.60 7.75 24.85
N HIS A 1040 -37.41 6.46 24.58
CA HIS A 1040 -37.75 5.85 23.29
C HIS A 1040 -39.21 6.10 22.87
N ALA A 1041 -40.17 5.92 23.80
CA ALA A 1041 -41.59 6.26 23.59
C ALA A 1041 -41.72 7.70 23.10
N ALA A 1042 -41.08 8.61 23.82
CA ALA A 1042 -41.23 10.03 23.59
C ALA A 1042 -40.72 10.43 22.19
N ILE A 1043 -39.55 9.95 21.81
CA ILE A 1043 -38.91 10.25 20.52
C ILE A 1043 -39.71 9.66 19.36
N VAL A 1044 -40.14 8.40 19.47
CA VAL A 1044 -40.87 7.69 18.39
C VAL A 1044 -42.28 8.25 18.23
N ALA A 1045 -43.01 8.42 19.34
CA ALA A 1045 -44.37 8.97 19.32
C ALA A 1045 -44.42 10.37 18.71
N HIS A 1046 -43.45 11.22 19.05
CA HIS A 1046 -43.36 12.55 18.46
C HIS A 1046 -43.10 12.49 16.95
N ARG A 1047 -42.20 11.61 16.47
CA ARG A 1047 -41.92 11.47 15.03
C ARG A 1047 -43.12 10.96 14.24
N LEU A 1048 -43.94 10.11 14.87
CA LEU A 1048 -45.18 9.57 14.29
C LEU A 1048 -46.42 10.43 14.58
N ASN A 1049 -46.23 11.60 15.20
CA ASN A 1049 -47.29 12.54 15.56
C ASN A 1049 -48.43 11.92 16.40
N LYS A 1050 -48.08 11.07 17.38
CA LYS A 1050 -49.02 10.40 18.29
C LYS A 1050 -49.17 11.16 19.60
N THR A 1051 -50.35 11.09 20.23
CA THR A 1051 -50.53 11.65 21.58
C THR A 1051 -49.77 10.79 22.59
N CYS A 1052 -48.91 11.38 23.40
CA CYS A 1052 -48.00 10.61 24.25
C CYS A 1052 -47.80 11.25 25.63
N VAL A 1053 -48.03 10.43 26.66
CA VAL A 1053 -47.75 10.74 28.07
C VAL A 1053 -46.82 9.65 28.61
N VAL A 1054 -45.66 10.05 29.14
CA VAL A 1054 -44.67 9.09 29.66
C VAL A 1054 -44.41 9.29 31.16
N GLY A 1055 -43.89 8.27 31.84
CA GLY A 1055 -43.43 8.41 33.21
C GLY A 1055 -44.54 8.63 34.25
N CYS A 1056 -45.71 8.01 34.07
CA CYS A 1056 -46.75 8.02 35.09
C CYS A 1056 -46.35 7.13 36.29
N VAL A 1057 -45.63 7.70 37.26
CA VAL A 1057 -45.06 6.97 38.41
C VAL A 1057 -46.13 6.28 39.28
N LYS A 1058 -47.37 6.78 39.25
CA LYS A 1058 -48.52 6.20 39.95
C LYS A 1058 -49.15 5.01 39.21
N MET A 1059 -48.65 4.66 38.03
CA MET A 1059 -49.13 3.54 37.21
C MET A 1059 -48.26 2.30 37.43
N ARG A 1060 -48.92 1.14 37.64
CA ARG A 1060 -48.29 -0.18 37.55
C ARG A 1060 -48.98 -1.00 36.48
N VAL A 1061 -48.21 -1.59 35.59
CA VAL A 1061 -48.71 -2.29 34.39
C VAL A 1061 -48.39 -3.79 34.51
N TRP A 1062 -49.38 -4.63 34.17
CA TRP A 1062 -49.22 -6.07 34.00
C TRP A 1062 -49.70 -6.44 32.60
N GLU A 1063 -48.79 -6.39 31.64
CA GLU A 1063 -49.10 -6.53 30.21
C GLU A 1063 -49.72 -7.89 29.87
N ASN A 1064 -49.17 -8.98 30.45
CA ASN A 1064 -49.71 -10.34 30.28
C ASN A 1064 -51.15 -10.49 30.78
N ASP A 1065 -51.53 -9.74 31.82
CA ASP A 1065 -52.87 -9.77 32.41
C ASP A 1065 -53.80 -8.73 31.76
N LYS A 1066 -53.32 -7.95 30.78
CA LYS A 1066 -54.03 -6.85 30.10
C LYS A 1066 -54.71 -5.90 31.09
N LYS A 1067 -53.97 -5.52 32.14
CA LYS A 1067 -54.44 -4.63 33.21
C LYS A 1067 -53.35 -3.66 33.65
N CYS A 1068 -53.75 -2.46 34.06
CA CYS A 1068 -52.91 -1.57 34.85
C CYS A 1068 -53.68 -1.00 36.04
N ILE A 1069 -52.93 -0.47 37.02
CA ILE A 1069 -53.49 0.26 38.16
C ILE A 1069 -52.91 1.67 38.14
N ILE A 1070 -53.76 2.69 38.08
CA ILE A 1070 -53.39 4.11 38.17
C ILE A 1070 -54.04 4.71 39.41
N ASN A 1071 -53.22 5.16 40.37
CA ASN A 1071 -53.71 5.80 41.60
C ASN A 1071 -54.79 4.97 42.35
N GLY A 1072 -54.67 3.65 42.33
CA GLY A 1072 -55.62 2.71 42.95
C GLY A 1072 -56.79 2.26 42.08
N HIS A 1073 -56.99 2.86 40.90
CA HIS A 1073 -58.03 2.45 39.94
C HIS A 1073 -57.52 1.37 38.99
N VAL A 1074 -58.27 0.29 38.84
CA VAL A 1074 -57.97 -0.80 37.89
C VAL A 1074 -58.51 -0.43 36.50
N ILE A 1075 -57.64 -0.49 35.50
CA ILE A 1075 -57.96 -0.24 34.08
C ILE A 1075 -57.61 -1.49 33.29
N ARG A 1076 -58.53 -1.96 32.45
CA ARG A 1076 -58.42 -3.17 31.64
C ARG A 1076 -58.50 -2.84 30.15
N LYS A 1077 -58.16 -3.83 29.32
CA LYS A 1077 -58.39 -3.77 27.87
C LYS A 1077 -59.84 -3.34 27.56
N GLY A 1078 -59.99 -2.34 26.69
CA GLY A 1078 -61.28 -1.82 26.24
C GLY A 1078 -61.91 -0.78 27.16
N ASP A 1079 -61.37 -0.57 28.37
CA ASP A 1079 -61.79 0.53 29.22
C ASP A 1079 -61.43 1.87 28.55
N GLU A 1080 -62.26 2.88 28.81
CA GLU A 1080 -62.10 4.21 28.23
C GLU A 1080 -61.26 5.08 29.16
N ILE A 1081 -60.24 5.72 28.59
CA ILE A 1081 -59.41 6.70 29.28
C ILE A 1081 -59.16 7.89 28.37
N SER A 1082 -58.81 9.01 28.99
CA SER A 1082 -58.44 10.22 28.26
C SER A 1082 -57.07 10.70 28.73
N ILE A 1083 -56.18 11.01 27.79
CA ILE A 1083 -54.82 11.47 28.04
C ILE A 1083 -54.57 12.80 27.35
N ASP A 1084 -53.81 13.68 27.99
CA ASP A 1084 -53.38 14.95 27.40
C ASP A 1084 -51.86 14.92 27.15
N GLY A 1085 -51.48 14.85 25.88
CA GLY A 1085 -50.08 14.86 25.45
C GLY A 1085 -49.34 16.19 25.71
N HIS A 1086 -50.05 17.26 26.02
CA HIS A 1086 -49.49 18.59 26.28
C HIS A 1086 -49.06 18.76 27.74
N ASN A 1087 -50.00 18.60 28.68
CA ASN A 1087 -49.77 18.78 30.12
C ASN A 1087 -49.50 17.47 30.88
N GLY A 1088 -49.74 16.31 30.26
CA GLY A 1088 -49.51 14.99 30.83
C GLY A 1088 -50.63 14.47 31.72
N ALA A 1089 -51.80 15.11 31.76
CA ALA A 1089 -52.93 14.69 32.57
C ALA A 1089 -53.60 13.41 32.04
N ILE A 1090 -54.12 12.59 32.96
CA ILE A 1090 -54.76 11.32 32.68
C ILE A 1090 -56.10 11.29 33.43
N TYR A 1091 -57.17 11.04 32.68
CA TYR A 1091 -58.55 11.04 33.18
C TYR A 1091 -59.22 9.70 32.89
N ARG A 1092 -60.21 9.36 33.72
CA ARG A 1092 -61.06 8.19 33.55
C ARG A 1092 -62.20 8.50 32.59
N GLY A 1093 -62.55 7.53 31.73
CA GLY A 1093 -63.65 7.64 30.77
C GLY A 1093 -63.30 8.50 29.56
N MET A 1094 -64.24 8.63 28.63
CA MET A 1094 -64.15 9.54 27.48
C MET A 1094 -64.48 10.96 27.92
N GLN A 1095 -63.52 11.88 27.77
CA GLN A 1095 -63.69 13.30 28.04
C GLN A 1095 -63.99 14.06 26.74
N GLU A 1096 -64.73 15.16 26.85
CA GLU A 1096 -65.05 16.05 25.73
C GLU A 1096 -63.83 16.88 25.33
N ILE A 1097 -63.58 17.00 24.03
CA ILE A 1097 -62.39 17.64 23.46
C ILE A 1097 -62.82 18.81 22.58
N GLU A 1098 -62.18 19.96 22.75
CA GLU A 1098 -62.26 21.11 21.84
C GLU A 1098 -60.90 21.41 21.22
N VAL A 1099 -60.86 22.12 20.09
CA VAL A 1099 -59.60 22.51 19.43
C VAL A 1099 -59.37 24.00 19.68
N VAL A 1100 -58.25 24.33 20.31
CA VAL A 1100 -57.90 25.72 20.66
C VAL A 1100 -56.70 26.19 19.86
N GLU A 1101 -56.75 27.45 19.41
CA GLU A 1101 -55.59 28.21 18.92
C GLU A 1101 -54.96 28.93 20.11
N LEU A 1102 -53.73 28.56 20.46
CA LEU A 1102 -52.95 29.32 21.44
C LEU A 1102 -52.35 30.54 20.72
N GLU A 1103 -52.76 31.75 21.10
CA GLU A 1103 -52.07 32.98 20.69
C GLU A 1103 -50.63 32.96 21.26
N SER A 1104 -49.69 33.36 20.40
CA SER A 1104 -48.23 33.27 20.58
C SER A 1104 -47.69 33.97 21.82
#